data_AF-A0A1M5B8F4-F1
#
_entry.id   AF-A0A1M5B8F4-F1
#
_cell.length_a   1.000
_cell.length_b   1.000
_cell.length_c   1.000
_cell.angle_alpha   90.00
_cell.angle_beta   90.00
_cell.angle_gamma   90.00
#
_symmetry.space_group_name_H-M   'P 1'
#
loop_
_entity.id
_entity.type
_entity.pdbx_description
1 polymer ?
#
loop_
_entity_poly.entity_id
_entity_poly.type
_entity_poly.pdbx_seq_one_letter_code
_entity_poly.pdbx_strand_id
1 'polypeptide(L)'
;MSILLEAIREIGEIILGEGDGELIKEMTTEISAPKSKQGKQYVVIVDIDTDTMKADFEIEEMKEDSVKKYLWVGSVSGPSSPQWRATTNSMAYLCSQALPALYDKLQEGSDLKEKIKKIVDDGMIAFSENVARRYRYVWDLKKMEIDDGFDAVRLEMEISQKSTGKNRDKKLVESVADIIEKYIRDKYELGKKDEIVLYTLRIDGALVCQDKEYVELIYDEKINDIFEGVQKGVCSACGRETSVTADPKRFRYKYYNTDKISFSSNISGDFTKNYSLCIDCYKAIMLSEVYINNNLGTAIGSIPLYIIPGFLFGSDIDRQSLNEWSRYIKYTFNTAVTFTGMNEFIKELQDYIEYEGKDNNYILNLLFYRRNQQEFKVLKLIKDVPPSRIKEMIAATNAVGDMGKRLIGDSKLWSIDLTKIFYLIPQRKSGGDLLEVPKLLEIYDCIFSKKPISRRFLIDKFVELAGVYRFEKFNLYNVNVPEIAAGDRNRAIDRALVNSILQCNMLLQYLKILNTLKGGDSMDVSSLNLAENYRNYIAEMGYDEQQTAMFLLGCLISEVANAQYNDGHTSKPVLDKLTYQGINTNKLIRLTTEIFEKLKQYKILQYNEGVFAQMKGLLDKNIGRWKLTDRENVFYILSGYAFNTYRVLTSKTNKKEEDLDEKQ
;
A
#
# COMPACT_ATOMS: atom_id res chain seq x y z
N MET A 1 3.39 -25.95 -15.63
CA MET A 1 4.05 -24.67 -15.28
C MET A 1 3.12 -23.89 -14.37
N SER A 2 3.61 -23.10 -13.41
CA SER A 2 2.72 -22.23 -12.62
C SER A 2 2.24 -21.09 -13.53
N ILE A 3 0.93 -20.94 -13.72
CA ILE A 3 0.30 -19.90 -14.57
C ILE A 3 0.86 -18.49 -14.28
N LEU A 4 1.15 -18.18 -13.01
CA LEU A 4 1.75 -16.90 -12.62
C LEU A 4 3.15 -16.68 -13.20
N LEU A 5 3.99 -17.72 -13.24
CA LEU A 5 5.35 -17.57 -13.74
C LEU A 5 5.35 -17.34 -15.25
N GLU A 6 4.45 -18.03 -15.94
CA GLU A 6 4.23 -17.86 -17.37
C GLU A 6 3.77 -16.42 -17.66
N ALA A 7 2.79 -15.90 -16.91
CA ALA A 7 2.35 -14.51 -16.99
C ALA A 7 3.50 -13.51 -16.75
N ILE A 8 4.35 -13.74 -15.74
CA ILE A 8 5.52 -12.90 -15.48
C ILE A 8 6.51 -12.98 -16.64
N ARG A 9 6.81 -14.18 -17.16
CA ARG A 9 7.73 -14.37 -18.28
C ARG A 9 7.23 -13.65 -19.53
N GLU A 10 5.95 -13.80 -19.86
CA GLU A 10 5.31 -13.23 -21.06
C GLU A 10 5.40 -11.69 -21.08
N ILE A 11 5.12 -11.02 -19.96
CA ILE A 11 5.32 -9.56 -19.82
C ILE A 11 6.77 -9.19 -20.17
N GLY A 12 7.72 -9.96 -19.66
CA GLY A 12 9.15 -9.78 -19.92
C GLY A 12 9.55 -9.96 -21.37
N GLU A 13 8.99 -10.98 -22.04
CA GLU A 13 9.21 -11.28 -23.45
C GLU A 13 8.71 -10.13 -24.34
N ILE A 14 7.53 -9.57 -24.03
CA ILE A 14 6.98 -8.40 -24.73
C ILE A 14 7.89 -7.16 -24.57
N ILE A 15 8.43 -6.94 -23.37
CA ILE A 15 9.34 -5.81 -23.10
C ILE A 15 10.67 -5.97 -23.83
N LEU A 16 11.20 -7.19 -23.86
CA LEU A 16 12.46 -7.51 -24.54
C LEU A 16 12.36 -7.30 -26.06
N GLY A 17 11.18 -7.55 -26.64
CA GLY A 17 10.97 -7.43 -28.08
C GLY A 17 11.92 -8.33 -28.87
N GLU A 18 12.46 -7.84 -30.00
CA GLU A 18 13.33 -8.62 -30.89
C GLU A 18 14.83 -8.57 -30.54
N GLY A 19 15.27 -7.95 -29.42
CA GLY A 19 16.71 -7.93 -29.10
C GLY A 19 17.16 -7.31 -27.78
N ASP A 20 18.40 -7.63 -27.40
CA ASP A 20 19.02 -7.25 -26.13
C ASP A 20 19.52 -5.79 -26.06
N GLY A 21 19.47 -5.03 -27.16
CA GLY A 21 20.14 -3.73 -27.31
C GLY A 21 19.72 -2.65 -26.31
N GLU A 22 18.54 -2.79 -25.70
CA GLU A 22 18.04 -1.86 -24.67
C GLU A 22 17.75 -2.52 -23.31
N LEU A 23 18.11 -3.80 -23.13
CA LEU A 23 17.77 -4.59 -21.93
C LEU A 23 18.14 -3.84 -20.64
N ILE A 24 19.35 -3.27 -20.59
CA ILE A 24 19.88 -2.59 -19.40
C ILE A 24 19.12 -1.31 -19.08
N LYS A 25 18.62 -0.57 -20.10
CA LYS A 25 17.76 0.60 -19.89
C LYS A 25 16.40 0.21 -19.31
N GLU A 26 15.89 -0.97 -19.66
CA GLU A 26 14.61 -1.48 -19.15
C GLU A 26 14.71 -2.07 -17.74
N MET A 27 15.93 -2.32 -17.23
CA MET A 27 16.15 -2.72 -15.84
C MET A 27 16.13 -1.54 -14.85
N THR A 28 15.86 -0.33 -15.33
CA THR A 28 15.86 0.87 -14.49
C THR A 28 14.64 0.92 -13.57
N THR A 29 14.86 1.32 -12.32
CA THR A 29 13.82 1.29 -11.28
C THR A 29 13.27 2.67 -11.04
N GLU A 30 11.94 2.82 -11.02
CA GLU A 30 11.35 4.09 -10.65
C GLU A 30 11.70 4.48 -9.21
N ILE A 31 11.81 5.79 -9.00
CA ILE A 31 12.01 6.38 -7.68
C ILE A 31 10.66 6.82 -7.16
N SER A 32 10.41 6.58 -5.88
CA SER A 32 9.18 7.01 -5.23
C SER A 32 8.96 8.51 -5.44
N ALA A 33 7.76 8.85 -5.91
CA ALA A 33 7.30 10.23 -6.03
C ALA A 33 7.50 11.02 -4.73
N PRO A 34 7.67 12.34 -4.80
CA PRO A 34 7.93 13.17 -3.63
C PRO A 34 6.79 13.03 -2.61
N LYS A 35 7.14 13.02 -1.31
CA LYS A 35 6.17 12.85 -0.22
C LYS A 35 5.14 13.98 -0.13
N SER A 36 5.41 15.13 -0.76
CA SER A 36 4.47 16.24 -0.87
C SER A 36 4.06 16.47 -2.33
N LYS A 37 2.76 16.68 -2.58
CA LYS A 37 2.18 16.98 -3.91
C LYS A 37 2.78 18.22 -4.61
N GLN A 38 3.58 19.03 -3.92
CA GLN A 38 4.24 20.24 -4.42
C GLN A 38 5.78 20.12 -4.47
N GLY A 39 6.36 19.00 -4.02
CA GLY A 39 7.83 18.85 -3.99
C GLY A 39 8.36 18.50 -5.37
N LYS A 40 9.37 19.21 -5.86
CA LYS A 40 10.14 18.81 -7.03
C LYS A 40 11.25 17.86 -6.61
N GLN A 41 11.55 16.86 -7.43
CA GLN A 41 12.70 15.97 -7.24
C GLN A 41 13.73 16.24 -8.32
N TYR A 42 15.01 16.15 -7.98
CA TYR A 42 16.12 16.48 -8.86
C TYR A 42 17.14 15.36 -8.95
N VAL A 43 17.70 15.21 -10.15
CA VAL A 43 18.96 14.51 -10.40
C VAL A 43 20.08 15.54 -10.39
N VAL A 44 21.11 15.30 -9.57
CA VAL A 44 22.36 16.05 -9.62
C VAL A 44 23.30 15.38 -10.61
N ILE A 45 23.82 16.14 -11.57
CA ILE A 45 24.86 15.72 -12.49
C ILE A 45 26.15 16.34 -11.98
N VAL A 46 27.12 15.50 -11.61
CA VAL A 46 28.45 15.94 -11.19
C VAL A 46 29.40 15.76 -12.36
N ASP A 47 30.00 16.84 -12.86
CA ASP A 47 31.01 16.80 -13.91
C ASP A 47 32.39 17.04 -13.31
N ILE A 48 33.32 16.11 -13.50
CA ILE A 48 34.70 16.24 -13.04
C ILE A 48 35.59 16.45 -14.25
N ASP A 49 36.29 17.59 -14.25
CA ASP A 49 37.27 17.92 -15.28
C ASP A 49 38.63 17.29 -14.91
N THR A 50 39.16 16.43 -15.78
CA THR A 50 40.38 15.64 -15.51
C THR A 50 41.68 16.41 -15.73
N ASP A 51 41.62 17.65 -16.20
CA ASP A 51 42.80 18.52 -16.35
C ASP A 51 42.95 19.46 -15.14
N THR A 52 41.84 19.91 -14.56
CA THR A 52 41.81 20.87 -13.44
C THR A 52 41.43 20.24 -12.10
N MET A 53 40.85 19.03 -12.09
CA MET A 53 40.24 18.36 -10.93
C MET A 53 39.08 19.12 -10.29
N LYS A 54 38.51 20.10 -10.99
CA LYS A 54 37.33 20.83 -10.54
C LYS A 54 36.06 20.00 -10.72
N ALA A 55 35.12 20.13 -9.78
CA ALA A 55 33.82 19.50 -9.88
C ALA A 55 32.74 20.56 -10.15
N ASP A 56 32.11 20.48 -11.31
CA ASP A 56 30.91 21.23 -11.62
C ASP A 56 29.66 20.41 -11.31
N PHE A 57 28.59 21.13 -10.98
CA PHE A 57 27.30 20.55 -10.64
C PHE A 57 26.26 21.16 -11.56
N GLU A 58 25.33 20.33 -12.03
CA GLU A 58 24.09 20.71 -12.69
C GLU A 58 22.94 19.98 -11.99
N ILE A 59 21.74 20.56 -12.00
CA ILE A 59 20.53 19.87 -11.55
C ILE A 59 19.52 19.78 -12.68
N GLU A 60 18.85 18.64 -12.77
CA GLU A 60 17.73 18.43 -13.68
C GLU A 60 16.51 17.95 -12.88
N GLU A 61 15.35 18.57 -13.13
CA GLU A 61 14.08 18.11 -12.56
C GLU A 61 13.75 16.71 -13.10
N MET A 62 13.43 15.78 -12.19
CA MET A 62 13.07 14.42 -12.54
C MET A 62 11.81 14.37 -13.40
N LYS A 63 11.92 13.67 -14.53
CA LYS A 63 10.84 13.31 -15.44
C LYS A 63 10.68 11.79 -15.45
N GLU A 64 9.61 11.29 -16.06
CA GLU A 64 9.34 9.86 -16.17
C GLU A 64 10.50 9.08 -16.83
N ASP A 65 11.21 9.69 -17.78
CA ASP A 65 12.33 9.11 -18.51
C ASP A 65 13.70 9.31 -17.84
N SER A 66 13.81 10.10 -16.78
CA SER A 66 15.10 10.43 -16.15
C SER A 66 15.84 9.20 -15.63
N VAL A 67 15.13 8.22 -15.06
CA VAL A 67 15.76 6.97 -14.57
C VAL A 67 16.36 6.13 -15.70
N LYS A 68 15.77 6.20 -16.90
CA LYS A 68 16.30 5.56 -18.11
C LYS A 68 17.47 6.36 -18.69
N LYS A 69 17.32 7.68 -18.79
CA LYS A 69 18.35 8.62 -19.26
C LYS A 69 19.67 8.45 -18.49
N TYR A 70 19.56 8.28 -17.18
CA TYR A 70 20.71 8.15 -16.26
C TYR A 70 20.98 6.72 -15.81
N LEU A 71 20.36 5.71 -16.43
CA LEU A 71 20.60 4.30 -16.15
C LEU A 71 20.61 3.92 -14.65
N TRP A 72 19.56 4.33 -13.94
CA TRP A 72 19.41 3.99 -12.52
C TRP A 72 18.93 2.55 -12.32
N VAL A 73 19.88 1.63 -12.13
CA VAL A 73 19.65 0.18 -11.93
C VAL A 73 19.72 -0.26 -10.46
N GLY A 74 19.74 0.69 -9.53
CA GLY A 74 19.91 0.45 -8.09
C GLY A 74 21.37 0.28 -7.67
N SER A 75 21.59 0.24 -6.35
CA SER A 75 22.90 -0.02 -5.76
C SER A 75 23.33 -1.48 -5.92
N VAL A 76 24.65 -1.73 -5.86
CA VAL A 76 25.21 -3.09 -5.91
C VAL A 76 24.72 -3.89 -4.71
N SER A 77 24.17 -5.08 -4.96
CA SER A 77 23.57 -5.92 -3.92
C SER A 77 24.65 -6.56 -3.02
N GLY A 78 24.35 -6.70 -1.73
CA GLY A 78 25.22 -7.31 -0.73
C GLY A 78 25.75 -6.31 0.32
N PRO A 79 25.75 -6.65 1.63
CA PRO A 79 26.13 -5.70 2.71
C PRO A 79 27.57 -5.14 2.63
N SER A 80 28.48 -5.89 2.00
CA SER A 80 29.90 -5.54 1.90
C SER A 80 30.38 -5.32 0.46
N SER A 81 29.48 -5.33 -0.52
CA SER A 81 29.83 -5.18 -1.92
C SER A 81 30.29 -3.74 -2.20
N PRO A 82 31.47 -3.55 -2.81
CA PRO A 82 31.91 -2.23 -3.30
C PRO A 82 30.87 -1.65 -4.26
N GLN A 83 30.53 -0.39 -4.06
CA GLN A 83 29.59 0.32 -4.92
C GLN A 83 30.37 0.94 -6.06
N TRP A 84 30.06 0.59 -7.31
CA TRP A 84 30.79 1.03 -8.51
C TRP A 84 29.87 1.72 -9.54
N ARG A 85 28.59 1.95 -9.19
CA ARG A 85 27.60 2.54 -10.10
C ARG A 85 27.85 4.04 -10.26
N ALA A 86 27.86 4.51 -11.50
CA ALA A 86 28.00 5.93 -11.85
C ALA A 86 26.76 6.76 -11.46
N THR A 87 25.61 6.10 -11.33
CA THR A 87 24.35 6.72 -10.90
C THR A 87 23.87 6.08 -9.61
N THR A 88 23.62 6.90 -8.59
CA THR A 88 23.35 6.47 -7.21
C THR A 88 22.38 7.40 -6.50
N ASN A 89 21.63 6.87 -5.54
CA ASN A 89 20.79 7.65 -4.62
C ASN A 89 21.55 8.06 -3.34
N SER A 90 22.87 7.92 -3.32
CA SER A 90 23.73 8.22 -2.18
C SER A 90 24.99 8.93 -2.63
N MET A 91 25.12 10.20 -2.26
CA MET A 91 26.32 10.99 -2.52
C MET A 91 27.57 10.34 -1.90
N ALA A 92 27.41 9.72 -0.73
CA ALA A 92 28.46 8.95 -0.06
C ALA A 92 29.04 7.81 -0.92
N TYR A 93 28.23 7.16 -1.76
CA TYR A 93 28.75 6.16 -2.69
C TYR A 93 29.54 6.81 -3.83
N LEU A 94 29.03 7.91 -4.38
CA LEU A 94 29.64 8.59 -5.52
C LEU A 94 31.00 9.20 -5.15
N CYS A 95 31.09 9.89 -4.02
CA CYS A 95 32.31 10.59 -3.59
C CYS A 95 33.38 9.70 -2.96
N SER A 96 33.16 8.38 -2.84
CA SER A 96 34.13 7.47 -2.22
C SER A 96 34.33 6.16 -2.97
N GLN A 97 33.29 5.34 -3.07
CA GLN A 97 33.39 3.95 -3.52
C GLN A 97 33.32 3.82 -5.03
N ALA A 98 32.49 4.66 -5.67
CA ALA A 98 32.11 4.50 -7.08
C ALA A 98 33.32 4.45 -8.00
N LEU A 99 34.17 5.48 -7.95
CA LEU A 99 35.33 5.62 -8.84
C LEU A 99 36.39 4.53 -8.63
N PRO A 100 36.92 4.30 -7.41
CA PRO A 100 37.93 3.25 -7.21
C PRO A 100 37.41 1.85 -7.55
N ALA A 101 36.16 1.54 -7.20
CA ALA A 101 35.59 0.23 -7.49
C ALA A 101 35.25 0.02 -8.97
N LEU A 102 34.91 1.09 -9.70
CA LEU A 102 34.71 1.04 -11.14
C LEU A 102 36.05 0.91 -11.88
N TYR A 103 37.08 1.64 -11.46
CA TYR A 103 38.44 1.52 -11.99
C TYR A 103 38.95 0.06 -11.97
N ASP A 104 38.78 -0.63 -10.84
CA ASP A 104 39.18 -2.02 -10.66
C ASP A 104 38.44 -3.01 -11.61
N LYS A 105 37.33 -2.58 -12.23
CA LYS A 105 36.49 -3.41 -13.11
C LYS A 105 36.70 -3.14 -14.60
N LEU A 106 37.15 -1.95 -14.96
CA LEU A 106 37.35 -1.57 -16.36
C LEU A 106 38.57 -2.29 -16.95
N GLN A 107 38.51 -2.53 -18.26
CA GLN A 107 39.57 -3.14 -19.06
C GLN A 107 40.79 -2.21 -19.12
N GLU A 108 41.98 -2.81 -19.10
CA GLU A 108 43.22 -2.05 -19.22
C GLU A 108 43.30 -1.30 -20.56
N GLY A 109 43.70 -0.03 -20.49
CA GLY A 109 43.85 0.84 -21.66
C GLY A 109 42.56 1.45 -22.21
N SER A 110 41.41 1.30 -21.55
CA SER A 110 40.18 1.98 -21.96
C SER A 110 40.19 3.47 -21.59
N ASP A 111 39.57 4.32 -22.42
CA ASP A 111 39.51 5.78 -22.21
C ASP A 111 38.87 6.13 -20.87
N LEU A 112 37.75 5.46 -20.54
CA LEU A 112 37.07 5.67 -19.27
C LEU A 112 37.95 5.29 -18.08
N LYS A 113 38.71 4.19 -18.17
CA LYS A 113 39.60 3.76 -17.09
C LYS A 113 40.72 4.77 -16.85
N GLU A 114 41.35 5.26 -17.90
CA GLU A 114 42.43 6.26 -17.78
C GLU A 114 41.92 7.58 -17.20
N LYS A 115 40.73 8.03 -17.59
CA LYS A 115 40.07 9.20 -16.99
C LYS A 115 39.79 9.01 -15.51
N ILE A 116 39.18 7.88 -15.14
CA ILE A 116 38.90 7.57 -13.73
C ILE A 116 40.20 7.45 -12.94
N LYS A 117 41.25 6.87 -13.52
CA LYS A 117 42.57 6.75 -12.88
C LYS A 117 43.14 8.11 -12.51
N LYS A 118 43.12 9.08 -13.43
CA LYS A 118 43.52 10.47 -13.13
C LYS A 118 42.75 11.03 -11.95
N ILE A 119 41.43 10.83 -11.89
CA ILE A 119 40.61 11.31 -10.77
C ILE A 119 40.96 10.59 -9.47
N VAL A 120 41.19 9.28 -9.49
CA VAL A 120 41.58 8.51 -8.30
C VAL A 120 42.96 8.92 -7.78
N ASP A 121 43.91 9.17 -8.68
CA ASP A 121 45.29 9.52 -8.33
C ASP A 121 45.41 10.99 -7.88
N ASP A 122 44.74 11.92 -8.56
CA ASP A 122 44.93 13.36 -8.38
C ASP A 122 43.72 14.07 -7.76
N GLY A 123 42.50 13.56 -7.92
CA GLY A 123 41.25 14.16 -7.44
C GLY A 123 40.69 13.56 -6.15
N MET A 124 41.29 12.50 -5.63
CA MET A 124 40.87 11.85 -4.38
C MET A 124 41.97 11.94 -3.31
N ILE A 125 41.54 11.95 -2.06
CA ILE A 125 42.41 11.93 -0.88
C ILE A 125 42.09 10.71 -0.02
N ALA A 126 43.13 10.12 0.56
CA ALA A 126 43.00 8.95 1.43
C ALA A 126 42.92 9.35 2.90
N PHE A 127 42.02 8.70 3.65
CA PHE A 127 42.11 8.59 5.10
C PHE A 127 43.26 7.64 5.51
N SER A 128 43.49 7.51 6.82
CA SER A 128 44.52 6.62 7.35
C SER A 128 44.31 5.15 6.99
N GLU A 129 45.38 4.37 7.07
CA GLU A 129 45.37 2.92 6.83
C GLU A 129 44.41 2.15 7.76
N ASN A 130 44.01 2.74 8.89
CA ASN A 130 43.05 2.15 9.82
C ASN A 130 41.60 2.23 9.32
N VAL A 131 41.32 2.96 8.26
CA VAL A 131 40.02 2.99 7.60
C VAL A 131 39.94 1.85 6.59
N ALA A 132 38.84 1.09 6.64
CA ALA A 132 38.62 -0.03 5.74
C ALA A 132 38.75 0.40 4.27
N ARG A 133 39.38 -0.44 3.43
CA ARG A 133 39.68 -0.16 2.01
C ARG A 133 38.51 0.47 1.24
N ARG A 134 37.28 -0.01 1.45
CA ARG A 134 36.06 0.50 0.80
C ARG A 134 35.65 1.92 1.19
N TYR A 135 36.18 2.48 2.27
CA TYR A 135 35.87 3.84 2.76
C TYR A 135 37.11 4.73 2.79
N ARG A 136 38.25 4.23 2.28
CA ARG A 136 39.55 4.87 2.45
C ARG A 136 39.70 6.14 1.63
N TYR A 137 39.18 6.15 0.42
CA TYR A 137 39.33 7.26 -0.50
C TYR A 137 38.04 8.07 -0.55
N VAL A 138 38.18 9.39 -0.54
CA VAL A 138 37.11 10.35 -0.76
C VAL A 138 37.57 11.43 -1.72
N TRP A 139 36.64 12.15 -2.34
CA TRP A 139 36.97 13.33 -3.14
C TRP A 139 37.74 14.37 -2.34
N ASP A 140 38.77 14.96 -2.96
CA ASP A 140 39.48 16.11 -2.42
C ASP A 140 38.64 17.37 -2.65
N LEU A 141 37.82 17.73 -1.65
CA LEU A 141 36.86 18.84 -1.77
C LEU A 141 37.54 20.20 -1.98
N LYS A 142 38.82 20.32 -1.63
CA LYS A 142 39.60 21.53 -1.86
C LYS A 142 40.00 21.65 -3.32
N LYS A 143 40.55 20.58 -3.92
CA LYS A 143 40.88 20.56 -5.36
C LYS A 143 39.63 20.71 -6.24
N MET A 144 38.51 20.15 -5.79
CA MET A 144 37.23 20.24 -6.48
C MET A 144 36.52 21.60 -6.35
N GLU A 145 37.09 22.57 -5.63
CA GLU A 145 36.49 23.90 -5.37
C GLU A 145 35.12 23.85 -4.66
N ILE A 146 34.93 22.84 -3.80
CA ILE A 146 33.71 22.66 -3.01
C ILE A 146 33.88 23.25 -1.60
N ASP A 147 35.01 22.98 -0.95
CA ASP A 147 35.34 23.48 0.39
C ASP A 147 36.86 23.67 0.54
N ASP A 148 37.31 24.93 0.45
CA ASP A 148 38.72 25.32 0.61
C ASP A 148 39.31 24.94 1.99
N GLY A 149 38.45 24.80 3.00
CA GLY A 149 38.83 24.45 4.37
C GLY A 149 38.87 22.95 4.64
N PHE A 150 38.59 22.12 3.64
CA PHE A 150 38.53 20.67 3.81
C PHE A 150 39.90 20.06 4.15
N ASP A 151 39.92 19.24 5.21
CA ASP A 151 41.08 18.48 5.65
C ASP A 151 40.61 17.08 6.10
N ALA A 152 40.99 16.06 5.32
CA ALA A 152 40.60 14.67 5.58
C ALA A 152 41.16 14.14 6.90
N VAL A 153 42.37 14.54 7.29
CA VAL A 153 43.01 14.10 8.54
C VAL A 153 42.27 14.67 9.73
N ARG A 154 41.95 15.97 9.68
CA ARG A 154 41.16 16.63 10.73
C ARG A 154 39.78 15.99 10.87
N LEU A 155 39.08 15.75 9.76
CA LEU A 155 37.78 15.09 9.77
C LEU A 155 37.88 13.68 10.40
N GLU A 156 38.92 12.93 10.07
CA GLU A 156 39.15 11.60 10.64
C GLU A 156 39.34 11.65 12.17
N MET A 157 40.11 12.62 12.67
CA MET A 157 40.29 12.82 14.11
C MET A 157 38.97 13.14 14.81
N GLU A 158 38.19 14.08 14.26
CA GLU A 158 36.92 14.53 14.86
C GLU A 158 35.88 13.40 14.95
N ILE A 159 35.77 12.56 13.92
CA ILE A 159 34.83 11.43 13.91
C ILE A 159 35.34 10.28 14.78
N SER A 160 36.65 10.02 14.79
CA SER A 160 37.27 8.98 15.64
C SER A 160 37.07 9.24 17.14
N GLN A 161 36.97 10.51 17.56
CA GLN A 161 36.65 10.85 18.96
C GLN A 161 35.19 10.57 19.33
N LYS A 162 34.27 10.61 18.36
CA LYS A 162 32.81 10.53 18.58
C LYS A 162 32.22 9.16 18.31
N SER A 163 32.94 8.23 17.67
CA SER A 163 32.41 6.95 17.23
C SER A 163 33.51 5.90 17.08
N THR A 164 33.18 4.62 17.33
CA THR A 164 34.13 3.50 17.28
C THR A 164 33.69 2.40 16.28
N GLY A 165 34.66 1.62 15.78
CA GLY A 165 34.43 0.43 14.94
C GLY A 165 33.89 0.71 13.52
N LYS A 166 33.22 -0.27 12.90
CA LYS A 166 32.66 -0.19 11.53
C LYS A 166 31.70 0.99 11.31
N ASN A 167 31.04 1.47 12.37
CA ASN A 167 30.18 2.66 12.30
C ASN A 167 30.98 3.96 12.12
N ARG A 168 32.26 3.99 12.51
CA ARG A 168 33.14 5.15 12.33
C ARG A 168 33.44 5.38 10.86
N ASP A 169 33.93 4.35 10.17
CA ASP A 169 34.41 4.47 8.79
C ASP A 169 33.27 4.89 7.83
N LYS A 170 32.07 4.35 8.04
CA LYS A 170 30.87 4.76 7.28
C LYS A 170 30.52 6.23 7.53
N LYS A 171 30.60 6.69 8.79
CA LYS A 171 30.32 8.08 9.17
C LYS A 171 31.31 9.08 8.58
N LEU A 172 32.57 8.69 8.35
CA LEU A 172 33.55 9.56 7.67
C LEU A 172 33.05 9.94 6.28
N VAL A 173 32.72 8.94 5.49
CA VAL A 173 32.22 9.13 4.13
C VAL A 173 30.86 9.85 4.11
N GLU A 174 29.96 9.52 5.04
CA GLU A 174 28.69 10.24 5.19
C GLU A 174 28.91 11.73 5.52
N SER A 175 29.94 12.07 6.30
CA SER A 175 30.27 13.46 6.63
C SER A 175 30.81 14.24 5.43
N VAL A 176 31.64 13.62 4.58
CA VAL A 176 32.10 14.21 3.32
C VAL A 176 30.91 14.44 2.38
N ALA A 177 30.03 13.44 2.27
CA ALA A 177 28.81 13.55 1.48
C ALA A 177 27.90 14.68 1.97
N ASP A 178 27.75 14.86 3.28
CA ASP A 178 26.96 15.94 3.88
C ASP A 178 27.49 17.34 3.51
N ILE A 179 28.82 17.51 3.41
CA ILE A 179 29.44 18.77 2.97
C ILE A 179 29.08 19.05 1.51
N ILE A 180 29.25 18.06 0.62
CA ILE A 180 28.92 18.19 -0.81
C ILE A 180 27.42 18.45 -1.00
N GLU A 181 26.55 17.69 -0.32
CA GLU A 181 25.10 17.89 -0.38
C GLU A 181 24.71 19.28 0.10
N LYS A 182 25.37 19.80 1.14
CA LYS A 182 25.12 21.17 1.61
C LYS A 182 25.54 22.19 0.55
N TYR A 183 26.72 22.06 -0.03
CA TYR A 183 27.20 22.93 -1.09
C TYR A 183 26.22 22.98 -2.27
N ILE A 184 25.74 21.81 -2.75
CA ILE A 184 24.77 21.73 -3.85
C ILE A 184 23.45 22.43 -3.47
N ARG A 185 22.91 22.15 -2.28
CA ARG A 185 21.64 22.78 -1.86
C ARG A 185 21.76 24.29 -1.74
N ASP A 186 22.88 24.78 -1.21
CA ASP A 186 23.12 26.22 -1.07
C ASP A 186 23.29 26.88 -2.45
N LYS A 187 23.98 26.21 -3.40
CA LYS A 187 24.16 26.68 -4.80
C LYS A 187 22.85 26.77 -5.59
N TYR A 188 21.89 25.88 -5.34
CA TYR A 188 20.63 25.77 -6.07
C TYR A 188 19.38 26.15 -5.27
N GLU A 189 19.56 26.74 -4.08
CA GLU A 189 18.47 27.16 -3.19
C GLU A 189 17.47 26.04 -2.85
N LEU A 190 17.95 24.80 -2.69
CA LEU A 190 17.12 23.64 -2.36
C LEU A 190 16.83 23.58 -0.86
N GLY A 191 15.55 23.56 -0.50
CA GLY A 191 15.08 23.70 0.88
C GLY A 191 15.17 22.42 1.70
N LYS A 192 15.15 21.23 1.07
CA LYS A 192 15.18 19.95 1.80
C LYS A 192 16.12 18.94 1.16
N LYS A 193 16.72 18.09 2.00
CA LYS A 193 17.59 16.99 1.53
C LYS A 193 16.89 15.99 0.64
N ASP A 194 15.58 15.75 0.83
CA ASP A 194 14.80 14.78 0.05
C ASP A 194 14.35 15.29 -1.32
N GLU A 195 14.70 16.52 -1.70
CA GLU A 195 14.54 17.05 -3.06
C GLU A 195 15.58 16.47 -4.02
N ILE A 196 16.77 16.08 -3.53
CA ILE A 196 17.77 15.39 -4.34
C ILE A 196 17.58 13.89 -4.19
N VAL A 197 17.35 13.19 -5.29
CA VAL A 197 17.02 11.76 -5.28
C VAL A 197 18.03 10.88 -6.00
N LEU A 198 18.79 11.46 -6.93
CA LEU A 198 19.87 10.80 -7.65
C LEU A 198 21.06 11.73 -7.85
N TYR A 199 22.22 11.10 -7.94
CA TYR A 199 23.47 11.68 -8.37
C TYR A 199 23.97 10.85 -9.55
N THR A 200 24.48 11.48 -10.58
CA THR A 200 25.10 10.82 -11.73
C THR A 200 26.43 11.49 -12.07
N LEU A 201 27.35 10.71 -12.61
CA LEU A 201 28.69 11.19 -12.95
C LEU A 201 28.84 11.51 -14.44
N ARG A 202 29.50 12.63 -14.69
CA ARG A 202 30.05 13.09 -15.96
C ARG A 202 31.56 13.31 -15.78
N ILE A 203 32.35 12.97 -16.78
CA ILE A 203 33.80 13.20 -16.79
C ILE A 203 34.16 13.87 -18.11
N ASP A 204 34.82 15.02 -18.04
CA ASP A 204 35.16 15.85 -19.20
C ASP A 204 33.95 16.10 -20.12
N GLY A 205 32.77 16.36 -19.54
CA GLY A 205 31.55 16.59 -20.31
C GLY A 205 30.80 15.33 -20.75
N ALA A 206 31.36 14.12 -20.59
CA ALA A 206 30.75 12.85 -21.03
C ALA A 206 30.11 12.06 -19.88
N LEU A 207 28.84 11.65 -20.05
CA LEU A 207 28.13 10.87 -19.03
C LEU A 207 28.67 9.43 -18.93
N VAL A 208 29.18 9.06 -17.76
CA VAL A 208 29.73 7.71 -17.52
C VAL A 208 28.65 6.64 -17.67
N CYS A 209 27.41 6.94 -17.29
CA CYS A 209 26.30 6.00 -17.41
C CYS A 209 25.87 5.69 -18.85
N GLN A 210 26.43 6.40 -19.84
CA GLN A 210 26.20 6.18 -21.27
C GLN A 210 27.42 5.58 -21.98
N ASP A 211 28.55 5.41 -21.27
CA ASP A 211 29.73 4.75 -21.80
C ASP A 211 29.45 3.26 -22.07
N LYS A 212 29.92 2.76 -23.22
CA LYS A 212 29.62 1.40 -23.68
C LYS A 212 30.19 0.34 -22.76
N GLU A 213 31.45 0.52 -22.34
CA GLU A 213 32.13 -0.43 -21.45
C GLU A 213 31.47 -0.46 -20.08
N TYR A 214 31.08 0.71 -19.56
CA TYR A 214 30.31 0.78 -18.31
C TYR A 214 28.97 0.04 -18.42
N VAL A 215 28.23 0.21 -19.52
CA VAL A 215 26.95 -0.50 -19.76
C VAL A 215 27.16 -2.01 -19.87
N GLU A 216 28.22 -2.46 -20.55
CA GLU A 216 28.60 -3.87 -20.65
C GLU A 216 28.91 -4.47 -19.27
N LEU A 217 29.65 -3.76 -18.41
CA LEU A 217 29.90 -4.21 -17.03
C LEU A 217 28.60 -4.39 -16.23
N ILE A 218 27.58 -3.55 -16.46
CA ILE A 218 26.27 -3.74 -15.84
C ILE A 218 25.63 -5.04 -16.34
N TYR A 219 25.68 -5.26 -17.65
CA TYR A 219 25.11 -6.45 -18.28
C TYR A 219 25.76 -7.71 -17.76
N ASP A 220 27.09 -7.73 -17.67
CA ASP A 220 27.85 -8.87 -17.15
C ASP A 220 27.44 -9.21 -15.71
N GLU A 221 27.44 -8.20 -14.82
CA GLU A 221 27.05 -8.41 -13.41
C GLU A 221 25.62 -8.93 -13.28
N LYS A 222 24.70 -8.43 -14.11
CA LYS A 222 23.27 -8.75 -14.01
C LYS A 222 22.92 -10.07 -14.69
N ILE A 223 23.64 -10.45 -15.74
CA ILE A 223 23.29 -11.55 -16.62
C ILE A 223 24.47 -12.53 -16.77
N ASN A 224 25.57 -12.14 -17.45
CA ASN A 224 26.59 -13.11 -17.88
C ASN A 224 27.25 -13.86 -16.73
N ASP A 225 27.59 -13.18 -15.62
CA ASP A 225 28.21 -13.78 -14.42
C ASP A 225 27.42 -14.97 -13.86
N ILE A 226 26.10 -15.01 -14.09
CA ILE A 226 25.18 -16.04 -13.57
C ILE A 226 25.18 -17.28 -14.46
N PHE A 227 25.54 -17.09 -15.72
CA PHE A 227 25.58 -18.13 -16.74
C PHE A 227 27.01 -18.62 -17.01
N GLU A 228 28.02 -18.13 -16.29
CA GLU A 228 29.35 -18.70 -16.33
C GLU A 228 29.38 -20.13 -15.77
N GLY A 229 29.93 -21.07 -16.55
CA GLY A 229 30.11 -22.46 -16.11
C GLY A 229 28.83 -23.27 -15.91
N VAL A 230 27.68 -22.78 -16.40
CA VAL A 230 26.40 -23.50 -16.25
C VAL A 230 26.35 -24.80 -17.05
N GLN A 231 25.50 -25.72 -16.60
CA GLN A 231 25.31 -27.03 -17.22
C GLN A 231 24.07 -27.06 -18.12
N LYS A 232 24.00 -28.05 -19.01
CA LYS A 232 22.79 -28.34 -19.77
C LYS A 232 21.70 -28.91 -18.85
N GLY A 233 20.47 -28.44 -19.05
CA GLY A 233 19.28 -28.92 -18.36
C GLY A 233 18.02 -28.42 -19.05
N VAL A 234 16.87 -28.67 -18.43
CA VAL A 234 15.57 -28.26 -18.98
C VAL A 234 15.10 -27.00 -18.26
N CYS A 235 14.84 -25.94 -19.01
CA CYS A 235 14.32 -24.70 -18.45
C CYS A 235 12.90 -24.91 -17.90
N SER A 236 12.68 -24.65 -16.61
CA SER A 236 11.37 -24.78 -15.95
C SER A 236 10.34 -23.77 -16.46
N ALA A 237 10.80 -22.69 -17.09
CA ALA A 237 9.95 -21.64 -17.63
C ALA A 237 9.59 -21.84 -19.11
N CYS A 238 10.45 -22.35 -20.00
CA CYS A 238 10.06 -22.56 -21.41
C CYS A 238 10.10 -24.02 -21.88
N GLY A 239 10.58 -24.95 -21.05
CA GLY A 239 10.69 -26.37 -21.37
C GLY A 239 11.83 -26.72 -22.34
N ARG A 240 12.59 -25.75 -22.85
CA ARG A 240 13.72 -26.02 -23.76
C ARG A 240 14.90 -26.64 -23.02
N GLU A 241 15.58 -27.58 -23.67
CA GLU A 241 16.83 -28.17 -23.18
C GLU A 241 18.02 -27.32 -23.65
N THR A 242 18.70 -26.66 -22.70
CA THR A 242 19.79 -25.71 -22.98
C THR A 242 20.63 -25.49 -21.71
N SER A 243 21.61 -24.60 -21.76
CA SER A 243 22.33 -24.11 -20.59
C SER A 243 21.40 -23.40 -19.63
N VAL A 244 21.34 -23.86 -18.37
CA VAL A 244 20.40 -23.34 -17.36
C VAL A 244 21.10 -23.03 -16.04
N THR A 245 20.57 -22.03 -15.34
CA THR A 245 21.00 -21.66 -13.98
C THR A 245 19.88 -21.90 -12.98
N ALA A 246 20.26 -22.33 -11.77
CA ALA A 246 19.39 -22.41 -10.60
C ALA A 246 19.75 -21.33 -9.55
N ASP A 247 20.47 -20.28 -9.94
CA ASP A 247 20.81 -19.16 -9.07
C ASP A 247 19.68 -18.10 -9.12
N PRO A 248 18.95 -17.85 -8.02
CA PRO A 248 17.89 -16.84 -7.98
C PRO A 248 18.37 -15.44 -7.57
N LYS A 249 19.68 -15.20 -7.35
CA LYS A 249 20.20 -14.03 -6.63
C LYS A 249 19.81 -12.68 -7.23
N ARG A 250 19.51 -12.58 -8.53
CA ARG A 250 19.11 -11.28 -9.13
C ARG A 250 17.60 -11.05 -9.17
N PHE A 251 16.78 -12.04 -8.80
CA PHE A 251 15.34 -11.86 -8.71
C PHE A 251 14.95 -11.09 -7.45
N ARG A 252 14.02 -10.15 -7.62
CA ARG A 252 13.37 -9.41 -6.53
C ARG A 252 12.35 -10.29 -5.83
N TYR A 253 11.66 -11.16 -6.56
CA TYR A 253 10.70 -12.09 -5.99
C TYR A 253 11.38 -13.41 -5.66
N LYS A 254 10.99 -14.01 -4.53
CA LYS A 254 11.46 -15.35 -4.14
C LYS A 254 10.54 -16.41 -4.74
N TYR A 255 10.87 -16.89 -5.95
CA TYR A 255 10.09 -17.93 -6.63
C TYR A 255 10.30 -19.34 -6.03
N TYR A 256 11.49 -19.61 -5.48
CA TYR A 256 11.85 -20.90 -4.88
C TYR A 256 12.95 -20.69 -3.82
N ASN A 257 13.19 -21.70 -2.99
CA ASN A 257 14.15 -21.64 -1.88
C ASN A 257 15.39 -22.47 -2.20
N THR A 258 16.55 -21.82 -2.31
CA THR A 258 17.87 -22.45 -2.47
C THR A 258 18.70 -22.45 -1.19
N ASP A 259 18.21 -21.82 -0.12
CA ASP A 259 18.93 -21.67 1.14
C ASP A 259 18.91 -22.96 1.99
N LYS A 260 17.98 -23.86 1.70
CA LYS A 260 17.74 -25.09 2.48
C LYS A 260 17.85 -26.32 1.60
N ILE A 261 18.77 -27.22 1.94
CA ILE A 261 19.00 -28.49 1.23
C ILE A 261 17.72 -29.34 1.10
N SER A 262 16.79 -29.25 2.04
CA SER A 262 15.50 -29.97 2.00
C SER A 262 14.61 -29.59 0.80
N PHE A 263 14.91 -28.48 0.11
CA PHE A 263 14.22 -28.06 -1.11
C PHE A 263 14.92 -28.52 -2.38
N SER A 264 16.14 -29.09 -2.30
CA SER A 264 16.86 -29.63 -3.46
C SER A 264 16.35 -31.02 -3.83
N SER A 265 16.48 -31.36 -5.11
CA SER A 265 16.06 -32.67 -5.63
C SER A 265 16.85 -33.78 -4.95
N ASN A 266 16.14 -34.78 -4.41
CA ASN A 266 16.75 -35.87 -3.63
C ASN A 266 17.60 -35.40 -2.44
N ILE A 267 17.41 -34.16 -1.94
CA ILE A 267 18.18 -33.60 -0.82
C ILE A 267 19.70 -33.57 -1.13
N SER A 268 20.07 -33.41 -2.40
CA SER A 268 21.45 -33.45 -2.86
C SER A 268 22.24 -32.16 -2.59
N GLY A 269 21.54 -31.04 -2.36
CA GLY A 269 22.11 -29.69 -2.38
C GLY A 269 22.21 -29.09 -3.79
N ASP A 270 21.90 -29.85 -4.83
CA ASP A 270 21.84 -29.40 -6.22
C ASP A 270 20.41 -29.00 -6.60
N PHE A 271 20.25 -27.74 -7.02
CA PHE A 271 18.96 -27.14 -7.37
C PHE A 271 18.70 -27.11 -8.88
N THR A 272 19.64 -27.57 -9.72
CA THR A 272 19.51 -27.58 -11.19
C THR A 272 18.38 -28.46 -11.72
N LYS A 273 17.91 -29.40 -10.89
CA LYS A 273 16.76 -30.28 -11.20
C LYS A 273 15.44 -29.79 -10.60
N ASN A 274 15.45 -28.68 -9.88
CA ASN A 274 14.27 -28.13 -9.21
C ASN A 274 13.62 -27.04 -10.04
N TYR A 275 14.27 -25.88 -10.05
CA TYR A 275 13.81 -24.69 -10.74
C TYR A 275 15.01 -24.06 -11.42
N SER A 276 15.07 -24.19 -12.74
CA SER A 276 16.22 -23.73 -13.52
C SER A 276 15.75 -22.98 -14.75
N LEU A 277 16.48 -21.93 -15.10
CA LEU A 277 16.10 -21.01 -16.16
C LEU A 277 17.20 -20.93 -17.20
N CYS A 278 16.82 -20.92 -18.46
CA CYS A 278 17.71 -20.50 -19.54
C CYS A 278 17.89 -18.98 -19.51
N ILE A 279 18.93 -18.48 -20.18
CA ILE A 279 19.26 -17.06 -20.21
C ILE A 279 18.09 -16.18 -20.68
N ASP A 280 17.35 -16.60 -21.71
CA ASP A 280 16.20 -15.85 -22.24
C ASP A 280 15.08 -15.68 -21.19
N CYS A 281 14.66 -16.78 -20.56
CA CYS A 281 13.62 -16.70 -19.53
C CYS A 281 14.09 -15.96 -18.29
N TYR A 282 15.37 -16.06 -17.94
CA TYR A 282 15.97 -15.33 -16.83
C TYR A 282 15.88 -13.82 -17.07
N LYS A 283 16.30 -13.36 -18.26
CA LYS A 283 16.18 -11.95 -18.69
C LYS A 283 14.72 -11.48 -18.68
N ALA A 284 13.81 -12.26 -19.29
CA ALA A 284 12.39 -11.91 -19.35
C ALA A 284 11.79 -11.74 -17.94
N ILE A 285 12.01 -12.69 -17.04
CA ILE A 285 11.50 -12.61 -15.66
C ILE A 285 12.07 -11.38 -14.94
N MET A 286 13.38 -11.11 -15.08
CA MET A 286 14.00 -9.94 -14.46
C MET A 286 13.39 -8.61 -14.96
N LEU A 287 13.20 -8.47 -16.27
CA LEU A 287 12.58 -7.28 -16.86
C LEU A 287 11.13 -7.13 -16.40
N SER A 288 10.39 -8.23 -16.35
CA SER A 288 9.02 -8.25 -15.86
C SER A 288 8.91 -7.78 -14.40
N GLU A 289 9.81 -8.22 -13.51
CA GLU A 289 9.79 -7.74 -12.12
C GLU A 289 10.01 -6.23 -12.00
N VAL A 290 10.87 -5.66 -12.83
CA VAL A 290 11.11 -4.22 -12.89
C VAL A 290 9.87 -3.50 -13.42
N TYR A 291 9.32 -4.01 -14.51
CA TYR A 291 8.13 -3.45 -15.14
C TYR A 291 6.90 -3.49 -14.23
N ILE A 292 6.63 -4.64 -13.60
CA ILE A 292 5.54 -4.82 -12.63
C ILE A 292 5.74 -3.84 -11.46
N ASN A 293 6.97 -3.69 -10.98
CA ASN A 293 7.27 -2.76 -9.89
C ASN A 293 6.93 -1.32 -10.23
N ASN A 294 7.31 -0.87 -11.43
CA ASN A 294 7.14 0.51 -11.88
C ASN A 294 5.66 0.77 -12.27
N ASN A 295 5.06 -0.13 -13.05
CA ASN A 295 3.77 0.13 -13.68
C ASN A 295 2.59 -0.44 -12.88
N LEU A 296 2.75 -1.59 -12.24
CA LEU A 296 1.63 -2.39 -11.69
C LEU A 296 1.66 -2.53 -10.16
N GLY A 297 2.49 -1.75 -9.48
CA GLY A 297 2.48 -1.59 -8.02
C GLY A 297 1.35 -0.67 -7.54
N THR A 298 0.65 -1.08 -6.48
CA THR A 298 -0.34 -0.27 -5.77
C THR A 298 -0.44 -0.68 -4.30
N ALA A 299 -1.39 -0.12 -3.54
CA ALA A 299 -1.65 -0.47 -2.15
C ALA A 299 -3.16 -0.41 -1.83
N ILE A 300 -3.60 -1.23 -0.89
CA ILE A 300 -4.89 -1.07 -0.21
C ILE A 300 -4.61 -0.61 1.22
N GLY A 301 -5.03 0.61 1.56
CA GLY A 301 -4.60 1.25 2.81
C GLY A 301 -3.07 1.30 2.89
N SER A 302 -2.49 0.64 3.91
CA SER A 302 -1.04 0.55 4.09
C SER A 302 -0.43 -0.78 3.61
N ILE A 303 -1.18 -1.61 2.86
CA ILE A 303 -0.72 -2.95 2.43
C ILE A 303 -0.36 -2.90 0.95
N PRO A 304 0.94 -3.00 0.59
CA PRO A 304 1.35 -2.96 -0.81
C PRO A 304 1.04 -4.28 -1.52
N LEU A 305 0.73 -4.17 -2.81
CA LEU A 305 0.56 -5.31 -3.70
C LEU A 305 1.02 -4.99 -5.13
N TYR A 306 1.28 -6.06 -5.88
CA TYR A 306 1.40 -6.01 -7.34
C TYR A 306 0.16 -6.62 -8.00
N ILE A 307 -0.30 -6.01 -9.09
CA ILE A 307 -1.36 -6.53 -9.96
C ILE A 307 -0.68 -7.16 -11.18
N ILE A 308 -0.61 -8.47 -11.25
CA ILE A 308 0.13 -9.18 -12.30
C ILE A 308 -0.87 -9.76 -13.30
N PRO A 309 -1.05 -9.15 -14.49
CA PRO A 309 -1.90 -9.72 -15.52
C PRO A 309 -1.27 -10.99 -16.09
N GLY A 310 -2.11 -11.99 -16.37
CA GLY A 310 -1.75 -13.14 -17.22
C GLY A 310 -2.69 -13.16 -18.41
N PHE A 311 -2.13 -13.24 -19.62
CA PHE A 311 -2.90 -13.27 -20.85
C PHE A 311 -3.34 -14.71 -21.14
N LEU A 312 -4.62 -14.89 -21.47
CA LEU A 312 -5.22 -16.22 -21.65
C LEU A 312 -5.04 -16.73 -23.08
N PHE A 313 -5.09 -15.83 -24.06
CA PHE A 313 -4.80 -16.14 -25.45
C PHE A 313 -3.57 -15.34 -25.85
N GLY A 314 -2.62 -16.00 -26.52
CA GLY A 314 -1.44 -15.35 -27.08
C GLY A 314 -1.90 -14.21 -27.97
N SER A 315 -1.84 -13.01 -27.43
CA SER A 315 -2.18 -11.80 -28.14
C SER A 315 -0.88 -11.19 -28.60
N ASP A 316 -0.82 -10.81 -29.88
CA ASP A 316 0.25 -10.00 -30.46
C ASP A 316 0.23 -8.60 -29.80
N ILE A 317 0.54 -8.56 -28.50
CA ILE A 317 0.61 -7.36 -27.69
C ILE A 317 2.01 -6.84 -27.87
N ASP A 318 2.11 -5.72 -28.58
CA ASP A 318 3.33 -4.94 -28.59
C ASP A 318 3.52 -4.19 -27.27
N ARG A 319 4.70 -3.60 -27.12
CA ARG A 319 5.07 -2.87 -25.92
C ARG A 319 4.16 -1.66 -25.63
N GLN A 320 3.69 -0.97 -26.67
CA GLN A 320 2.80 0.18 -26.49
C GLN A 320 1.46 -0.27 -25.91
N SER A 321 0.90 -1.33 -26.48
CA SER A 321 -0.32 -1.98 -26.02
C SER A 321 -0.19 -2.46 -24.58
N LEU A 322 0.94 -3.10 -24.21
CA LEU A 322 1.19 -3.53 -22.83
C LEU A 322 1.18 -2.34 -21.84
N ASN A 323 1.75 -1.20 -22.22
CA ASN A 323 1.76 0.00 -21.38
C ASN A 323 0.36 0.59 -21.19
N GLU A 324 -0.43 0.66 -22.26
CA GLU A 324 -1.81 1.12 -22.21
C GLU A 324 -2.70 0.19 -21.38
N TRP A 325 -2.55 -1.12 -21.57
CA TRP A 325 -3.18 -2.14 -20.73
C TRP A 325 -2.83 -2.01 -19.26
N SER A 326 -1.54 -1.82 -18.95
CA SER A 326 -1.09 -1.68 -17.56
C SER A 326 -1.70 -0.44 -16.90
N ARG A 327 -1.80 0.68 -17.63
CA ARG A 327 -2.49 1.90 -17.17
C ARG A 327 -3.97 1.62 -16.92
N TYR A 328 -4.67 0.99 -17.86
CA TYR A 328 -6.08 0.60 -17.74
C TYR A 328 -6.34 -0.31 -16.53
N ILE A 329 -5.54 -1.37 -16.37
CA ILE A 329 -5.65 -2.33 -15.26
C ILE A 329 -5.46 -1.62 -13.93
N LYS A 330 -4.39 -0.82 -13.82
CA LYS A 330 -4.07 -0.09 -12.59
C LYS A 330 -5.17 0.91 -12.24
N TYR A 331 -5.68 1.64 -13.23
CA TYR A 331 -6.78 2.58 -13.09
C TYR A 331 -8.03 1.89 -12.56
N THR A 332 -8.52 0.88 -13.28
CA THR A 332 -9.74 0.13 -12.92
C THR A 332 -9.65 -0.49 -11.53
N PHE A 333 -8.49 -1.09 -11.20
CA PHE A 333 -8.26 -1.61 -9.86
C PHE A 333 -8.27 -0.51 -8.79
N ASN A 334 -7.58 0.60 -9.02
CA ASN A 334 -7.52 1.70 -8.05
C ASN A 334 -8.87 2.37 -7.81
N THR A 335 -9.78 2.38 -8.80
CA THR A 335 -11.16 2.83 -8.61
C THR A 335 -11.93 1.93 -7.63
N ALA A 336 -11.70 0.61 -7.66
CA ALA A 336 -12.24 -0.30 -6.65
C ALA A 336 -11.57 -0.14 -5.27
N VAL A 337 -10.31 0.34 -5.23
CA VAL A 337 -9.60 0.66 -3.99
C VAL A 337 -10.13 1.93 -3.33
N THR A 338 -10.34 2.98 -4.13
CA THR A 338 -10.82 4.29 -3.68
C THR A 338 -11.81 4.81 -4.71
N PHE A 339 -13.10 4.77 -4.37
CA PHE A 339 -14.16 5.16 -5.29
C PHE A 339 -14.47 6.65 -5.19
N THR A 340 -14.42 7.36 -6.32
CA THR A 340 -14.68 8.81 -6.40
C THR A 340 -16.05 9.14 -7.02
N GLY A 341 -16.58 8.26 -7.88
CA GLY A 341 -17.94 8.33 -8.43
C GLY A 341 -18.11 7.55 -9.73
N MET A 342 -19.34 7.07 -10.01
CA MET A 342 -19.61 6.25 -11.19
C MET A 342 -19.51 7.05 -12.50
N ASN A 343 -19.95 8.31 -12.50
CA ASN A 343 -19.88 9.17 -13.68
C ASN A 343 -18.43 9.49 -14.07
N GLU A 344 -17.57 9.71 -13.07
CA GLU A 344 -16.14 9.93 -13.29
C GLU A 344 -15.48 8.67 -13.84
N PHE A 345 -15.80 7.50 -13.25
CA PHE A 345 -15.34 6.21 -13.75
C PHE A 345 -15.77 5.94 -15.20
N ILE A 346 -17.05 6.12 -15.53
CA ILE A 346 -17.55 5.93 -16.90
C ILE A 346 -16.87 6.88 -17.88
N LYS A 347 -16.67 8.15 -17.49
CA LYS A 347 -16.01 9.15 -18.32
C LYS A 347 -14.56 8.74 -18.60
N GLU A 348 -13.81 8.34 -17.59
CA GLU A 348 -12.41 7.93 -17.74
C GLU A 348 -12.28 6.58 -18.47
N LEU A 349 -13.27 5.69 -18.37
CA LEU A 349 -13.33 4.46 -19.18
C LEU A 349 -13.51 4.74 -20.68
N GLN A 350 -14.01 5.92 -21.08
CA GLN A 350 -14.12 6.26 -22.50
C GLN A 350 -12.75 6.29 -23.18
N ASP A 351 -11.70 6.62 -22.43
CA ASP A 351 -10.32 6.62 -22.91
C ASP A 351 -9.74 5.20 -23.10
N TYR A 352 -10.49 4.15 -22.69
CA TYR A 352 -10.06 2.74 -22.72
C TYR A 352 -11.07 1.80 -23.39
N ILE A 353 -11.98 2.31 -24.21
CA ILE A 353 -13.06 1.52 -24.85
C ILE A 353 -12.52 0.30 -25.61
N GLU A 354 -11.37 0.41 -26.27
CA GLU A 354 -10.76 -0.69 -27.02
C GLU A 354 -10.31 -1.86 -26.14
N TYR A 355 -10.06 -1.60 -24.86
CA TYR A 355 -9.61 -2.59 -23.88
C TYR A 355 -10.77 -3.26 -23.15
N GLU A 356 -11.90 -2.57 -22.98
CA GLU A 356 -13.15 -3.14 -22.44
C GLU A 356 -13.63 -4.36 -23.26
N GLY A 357 -13.46 -4.32 -24.60
CA GLY A 357 -13.80 -5.44 -25.49
C GLY A 357 -12.88 -6.66 -25.36
N LYS A 358 -11.75 -6.53 -24.65
CA LYS A 358 -10.71 -7.57 -24.46
C LYS A 358 -10.65 -8.09 -23.03
N ASP A 359 -11.60 -7.74 -22.17
CA ASP A 359 -11.73 -8.19 -20.77
C ASP A 359 -11.61 -9.70 -20.57
N ASN A 360 -12.04 -10.50 -21.55
CA ASN A 360 -11.99 -11.96 -21.49
C ASN A 360 -10.62 -12.54 -21.88
N ASN A 361 -9.64 -11.71 -22.25
CA ASN A 361 -8.31 -12.14 -22.69
C ASN A 361 -7.27 -12.18 -21.56
N TYR A 362 -7.64 -11.81 -20.32
CA TYR A 362 -6.69 -11.80 -19.22
C TYR A 362 -7.32 -12.07 -17.86
N ILE A 363 -6.45 -12.47 -16.94
CA ILE A 363 -6.74 -12.64 -15.53
C ILE A 363 -5.75 -11.82 -14.70
N LEU A 364 -6.15 -11.43 -13.49
CA LEU A 364 -5.34 -10.69 -12.56
C LEU A 364 -4.87 -11.57 -11.41
N ASN A 365 -3.57 -11.49 -11.12
CA ASN A 365 -2.97 -12.11 -9.94
C ASN A 365 -2.53 -11.01 -8.97
N LEU A 366 -3.09 -10.99 -7.77
CA LEU A 366 -2.83 -9.97 -6.75
C LEU A 366 -1.80 -10.51 -5.75
N LEU A 367 -0.57 -9.99 -5.81
CA LEU A 367 0.54 -10.40 -4.95
C LEU A 367 0.74 -9.36 -3.83
N PHE A 368 0.18 -9.64 -2.66
CA PHE A 368 0.38 -8.84 -1.45
C PHE A 368 1.73 -9.20 -0.81
N TYR A 369 2.51 -8.18 -0.46
CA TYR A 369 3.87 -8.38 0.06
C TYR A 369 4.22 -7.43 1.21
N ARG A 370 5.34 -7.72 1.86
CA ARG A 370 6.04 -6.82 2.77
C ARG A 370 7.50 -6.80 2.38
N ARG A 371 8.09 -5.60 2.32
CA ARG A 371 9.52 -5.43 2.09
C ARG A 371 10.17 -4.95 3.38
N ASN A 372 11.21 -5.65 3.83
CA ASN A 372 12.05 -5.21 4.93
C ASN A 372 13.50 -5.21 4.47
N GLN A 373 14.07 -4.03 4.21
CA GLN A 373 15.38 -3.88 3.57
C GLN A 373 15.47 -4.66 2.24
N GLN A 374 16.30 -5.71 2.20
CA GLN A 374 16.49 -6.60 1.05
C GLN A 374 15.53 -7.81 1.07
N GLU A 375 14.79 -8.04 2.15
CA GLU A 375 13.87 -9.17 2.25
C GLU A 375 12.51 -8.83 1.64
N PHE A 376 12.11 -9.61 0.62
CA PHE A 376 10.76 -9.62 0.06
C PHE A 376 9.96 -10.78 0.65
N LYS A 377 8.94 -10.46 1.44
CA LYS A 377 8.05 -11.44 2.08
C LYS A 377 6.67 -11.42 1.44
N VAL A 378 6.28 -12.52 0.81
CA VAL A 378 4.92 -12.70 0.31
C VAL A 378 3.97 -12.85 1.49
N LEU A 379 2.90 -12.04 1.51
CA LEU A 379 1.84 -12.09 2.52
C LEU A 379 0.66 -12.94 2.03
N LYS A 380 0.22 -12.71 0.79
CA LYS A 380 -0.83 -13.51 0.14
C LYS A 380 -0.74 -13.34 -1.37
N LEU A 381 -1.10 -14.40 -2.10
CA LEU A 381 -1.26 -14.37 -3.54
C LEU A 381 -2.69 -14.82 -3.86
N ILE A 382 -3.50 -13.90 -4.41
CA ILE A 382 -4.85 -14.19 -4.90
C ILE A 382 -4.72 -14.34 -6.41
N LYS A 383 -5.05 -15.52 -6.94
CA LYS A 383 -4.85 -15.84 -8.35
C LYS A 383 -6.15 -15.77 -9.14
N ASP A 384 -6.01 -15.68 -10.46
CA ASP A 384 -7.08 -15.93 -11.42
C ASP A 384 -8.33 -15.03 -11.21
N VAL A 385 -8.12 -13.77 -10.83
CA VAL A 385 -9.21 -12.80 -10.63
C VAL A 385 -9.61 -12.23 -11.99
N PRO A 386 -10.85 -12.45 -12.48
CA PRO A 386 -11.27 -11.90 -13.75
C PRO A 386 -11.48 -10.38 -13.66
N PRO A 387 -11.19 -9.61 -14.72
CA PRO A 387 -11.38 -8.14 -14.73
C PRO A 387 -12.81 -7.73 -14.42
N SER A 388 -13.79 -8.50 -14.92
CA SER A 388 -15.21 -8.33 -14.63
C SER A 388 -15.52 -8.33 -13.13
N ARG A 389 -14.73 -9.04 -12.30
CA ARG A 389 -14.91 -9.01 -10.85
C ARG A 389 -14.63 -7.64 -10.26
N ILE A 390 -13.65 -6.91 -10.78
CA ILE A 390 -13.34 -5.54 -10.34
C ILE A 390 -14.51 -4.61 -10.70
N LYS A 391 -15.11 -4.77 -11.88
CA LYS A 391 -16.29 -4.01 -12.31
C LYS A 391 -17.53 -4.32 -11.46
N GLU A 392 -17.76 -5.60 -11.12
CA GLU A 392 -18.80 -6.01 -10.17
C GLU A 392 -18.62 -5.31 -8.80
N MET A 393 -17.37 -5.21 -8.33
CA MET A 393 -17.04 -4.51 -7.08
C MET A 393 -17.39 -3.02 -7.15
N ILE A 394 -17.02 -2.33 -8.22
CA ILE A 394 -17.35 -0.91 -8.42
C ILE A 394 -18.88 -0.70 -8.51
N ALA A 395 -19.59 -1.57 -9.23
CA ALA A 395 -21.05 -1.52 -9.33
C ALA A 395 -21.71 -1.72 -7.95
N ALA A 396 -21.22 -2.67 -7.15
CA ALA A 396 -21.71 -2.88 -5.78
C ALA A 396 -21.41 -1.67 -4.88
N THR A 397 -20.25 -1.03 -5.02
CA THR A 397 -19.90 0.21 -4.31
C THR A 397 -20.92 1.31 -4.61
N ASN A 398 -21.29 1.49 -5.88
CA ASN A 398 -22.29 2.48 -6.28
C ASN A 398 -23.70 2.14 -5.75
N ALA A 399 -24.13 0.89 -5.91
CA ALA A 399 -25.45 0.44 -5.47
C ALA A 399 -25.68 0.64 -3.96
N VAL A 400 -24.67 0.36 -3.14
CA VAL A 400 -24.73 0.61 -1.69
C VAL A 400 -24.67 2.11 -1.36
N GLY A 401 -23.93 2.90 -2.14
CA GLY A 401 -23.96 4.36 -2.05
C GLY A 401 -25.37 4.92 -2.25
N ASP A 402 -26.05 4.51 -3.32
CA ASP A 402 -27.42 4.90 -3.63
C ASP A 402 -28.40 4.42 -2.55
N MET A 403 -28.21 3.21 -2.03
CA MET A 403 -28.99 2.68 -0.91
C MET A 403 -28.86 3.56 0.33
N GLY A 404 -27.64 3.91 0.74
CA GLY A 404 -27.39 4.80 1.87
C GLY A 404 -28.01 6.18 1.66
N LYS A 405 -27.89 6.74 0.44
CA LYS A 405 -28.52 8.02 0.09
C LYS A 405 -30.03 7.99 0.29
N ARG A 406 -30.70 6.93 -0.18
CA ARG A 406 -32.16 6.76 0.00
C ARG A 406 -32.56 6.60 1.47
N LEU A 407 -31.79 5.86 2.26
CA LEU A 407 -32.16 5.50 3.63
C LEU A 407 -31.85 6.58 4.67
N ILE A 408 -30.71 7.25 4.53
CA ILE A 408 -30.14 8.10 5.58
C ILE A 408 -29.58 9.43 5.05
N GLY A 409 -29.82 9.77 3.79
CA GLY A 409 -29.43 11.04 3.18
C GLY A 409 -28.09 10.98 2.45
N ASP A 410 -27.81 12.00 1.63
CA ASP A 410 -26.66 12.00 0.71
C ASP A 410 -25.32 12.10 1.44
N SER A 411 -24.41 11.15 1.18
CA SER A 411 -23.07 11.16 1.73
C SER A 411 -22.13 10.19 1.00
N LYS A 412 -20.90 10.62 0.74
CA LYS A 412 -19.81 9.76 0.25
C LYS A 412 -19.41 8.64 1.23
N LEU A 413 -19.89 8.69 2.47
CA LEU A 413 -19.66 7.68 3.49
C LEU A 413 -20.26 6.31 3.11
N TRP A 414 -21.35 6.29 2.32
CA TRP A 414 -22.14 5.08 2.09
C TRP A 414 -21.57 4.15 1.03
N SER A 415 -20.85 4.69 0.03
CA SER A 415 -20.12 3.88 -0.92
C SER A 415 -19.05 3.06 -0.19
N ILE A 416 -18.99 1.75 -0.41
CA ILE A 416 -18.00 0.87 0.23
C ILE A 416 -16.94 0.47 -0.78
N ASP A 417 -15.69 0.83 -0.51
CA ASP A 417 -14.50 0.52 -1.31
C ASP A 417 -13.48 -0.27 -0.46
N LEU A 418 -12.41 -0.80 -1.07
CA LEU A 418 -11.44 -1.64 -0.35
C LEU A 418 -10.70 -0.87 0.75
N THR A 419 -10.52 0.44 0.59
CA THR A 419 -9.90 1.32 1.61
C THR A 419 -10.82 1.48 2.82
N LYS A 420 -12.13 1.66 2.62
CA LYS A 420 -13.09 1.66 3.74
C LYS A 420 -13.11 0.31 4.43
N ILE A 421 -13.06 -0.80 3.69
CA ILE A 421 -12.95 -2.14 4.29
C ILE A 421 -11.68 -2.26 5.14
N PHE A 422 -10.56 -1.71 4.69
CA PHE A 422 -9.32 -1.68 5.49
C PHE A 422 -9.56 -1.05 6.87
N TYR A 423 -10.26 0.09 6.94
CA TYR A 423 -10.53 0.79 8.20
C TYR A 423 -11.65 0.16 9.04
N LEU A 424 -12.64 -0.49 8.40
CA LEU A 424 -13.77 -1.12 9.09
C LEU A 424 -13.41 -2.47 9.74
N ILE A 425 -12.31 -3.10 9.32
CA ILE A 425 -11.85 -4.38 9.86
C ILE A 425 -10.59 -4.13 10.71
N PRO A 426 -10.73 -3.82 12.02
CA PRO A 426 -9.63 -3.40 12.86
C PRO A 426 -8.54 -4.49 12.97
N GLN A 427 -7.32 -4.09 12.64
CA GLN A 427 -6.08 -4.84 12.76
C GLN A 427 -5.20 -4.20 13.82
N ARG A 428 -4.69 -5.00 14.75
CA ARG A 428 -3.68 -4.51 15.70
C ARG A 428 -2.42 -4.12 14.96
N LYS A 429 -1.81 -3.01 15.38
CA LYS A 429 -0.52 -2.53 14.87
C LYS A 429 0.50 -2.37 15.99
N SER A 430 1.77 -2.49 15.62
CA SER A 430 2.91 -2.13 16.47
C SER A 430 3.86 -1.27 15.64
N GLY A 431 4.05 -0.01 16.04
CA GLY A 431 4.67 0.99 15.18
C GLY A 431 3.89 1.16 13.86
N GLY A 432 4.60 1.07 12.74
CA GLY A 432 3.99 1.10 11.39
C GLY A 432 3.47 -0.26 10.90
N ASP A 433 3.75 -1.36 11.60
CA ASP A 433 3.47 -2.71 11.14
C ASP A 433 2.12 -3.24 11.63
N LEU A 434 1.35 -3.83 10.72
CA LEU A 434 0.14 -4.57 11.04
C LEU A 434 0.49 -6.00 11.49
N LEU A 435 -0.04 -6.41 12.63
CA LEU A 435 0.22 -7.72 13.25
C LEU A 435 -0.71 -8.83 12.75
N GLU A 436 -1.97 -8.50 12.46
CA GLU A 436 -3.02 -9.47 12.11
C GLU A 436 -3.42 -9.46 10.62
N VAL A 437 -2.55 -8.95 9.74
CA VAL A 437 -2.79 -8.81 8.29
C VAL A 437 -3.49 -10.02 7.62
N PRO A 438 -3.16 -11.29 7.95
CA PRO A 438 -3.84 -12.43 7.32
C PRO A 438 -5.36 -12.41 7.42
N LYS A 439 -5.94 -11.90 8.52
CA LYS A 439 -7.40 -11.84 8.69
C LYS A 439 -8.06 -10.90 7.68
N LEU A 440 -7.43 -9.75 7.41
CA LEU A 440 -7.90 -8.80 6.43
C LEU A 440 -7.68 -9.31 4.99
N LEU A 441 -6.53 -9.92 4.72
CA LEU A 441 -6.26 -10.53 3.41
C LEU A 441 -7.17 -11.72 3.09
N GLU A 442 -7.72 -12.39 4.11
CA GLU A 442 -8.76 -13.41 3.93
C GLU A 442 -10.08 -12.82 3.43
N ILE A 443 -10.47 -11.66 3.96
CA ILE A 443 -11.66 -10.92 3.48
C ILE A 443 -11.45 -10.52 2.02
N TYR A 444 -10.29 -9.95 1.67
CA TYR A 444 -10.00 -9.57 0.29
C TYR A 444 -9.98 -10.78 -0.65
N ASP A 445 -9.36 -11.90 -0.27
CA ASP A 445 -9.44 -13.14 -1.08
C ASP A 445 -10.88 -13.61 -1.26
N CYS A 446 -11.71 -13.57 -0.21
CA CYS A 446 -13.11 -13.93 -0.38
C CYS A 446 -13.86 -12.99 -1.33
N ILE A 447 -13.57 -11.68 -1.29
CA ILE A 447 -14.13 -10.70 -2.21
C ILE A 447 -13.66 -10.98 -3.64
N PHE A 448 -12.35 -11.06 -3.89
CA PHE A 448 -11.80 -11.24 -5.24
C PHE A 448 -12.11 -12.62 -5.83
N SER A 449 -12.06 -13.68 -5.02
CA SER A 449 -12.29 -15.07 -5.45
C SER A 449 -13.76 -15.51 -5.33
N LYS A 450 -14.68 -14.60 -4.99
CA LYS A 450 -16.12 -14.87 -4.81
C LYS A 450 -16.41 -16.02 -3.83
N LYS A 451 -15.65 -16.09 -2.73
CA LYS A 451 -15.82 -17.10 -1.66
C LYS A 451 -16.74 -16.55 -0.56
N PRO A 452 -17.47 -17.41 0.16
CA PRO A 452 -18.33 -16.99 1.24
C PRO A 452 -17.54 -16.47 2.45
N ILE A 453 -18.01 -15.40 3.05
CA ILE A 453 -17.49 -14.78 4.29
C ILE A 453 -18.46 -15.07 5.43
N SER A 454 -17.92 -15.39 6.60
CA SER A 454 -18.71 -15.59 7.81
C SER A 454 -19.26 -14.26 8.35
N ARG A 455 -20.59 -14.14 8.42
CA ARG A 455 -21.28 -13.01 9.08
C ARG A 455 -20.79 -12.80 10.51
N ARG A 456 -20.67 -13.90 11.26
CA ARG A 456 -20.20 -13.89 12.65
C ARG A 456 -18.81 -13.26 12.77
N PHE A 457 -17.90 -13.64 11.88
CA PHE A 457 -16.55 -13.07 11.86
C PHE A 457 -16.54 -11.56 11.57
N LEU A 458 -17.37 -11.09 10.62
CA LEU A 458 -17.51 -9.67 10.33
C LEU A 458 -18.05 -8.90 11.54
N ILE A 459 -19.13 -9.39 12.14
CA ILE A 459 -19.76 -8.78 13.31
C ILE A 459 -18.78 -8.74 14.49
N ASP A 460 -18.00 -9.80 14.71
CA ASP A 460 -16.95 -9.82 15.73
C ASP A 460 -15.93 -8.68 15.52
N LYS A 461 -15.58 -8.39 14.27
CA LYS A 461 -14.69 -7.28 13.91
C LYS A 461 -15.36 -5.91 14.01
N PHE A 462 -16.65 -5.79 13.71
CA PHE A 462 -17.39 -4.53 13.87
C PHE A 462 -17.60 -4.15 15.34
N VAL A 463 -17.84 -5.14 16.21
CA VAL A 463 -17.91 -4.91 17.67
C VAL A 463 -16.53 -4.53 18.22
N GLU A 464 -15.46 -5.16 17.73
CA GLU A 464 -14.09 -4.75 18.05
C GLU A 464 -13.84 -3.28 17.62
N LEU A 465 -14.27 -2.88 16.42
CA LEU A 465 -14.17 -1.52 15.91
C LEU A 465 -14.92 -0.53 16.82
N ALA A 466 -16.13 -0.88 17.24
CA ALA A 466 -16.90 -0.07 18.19
C ALA A 466 -16.13 0.15 19.50
N GLY A 467 -15.47 -0.90 20.00
CA GLY A 467 -14.57 -0.82 21.15
C GLY A 467 -13.34 0.07 20.89
N VAL A 468 -12.78 0.09 19.68
CA VAL A 468 -11.67 1.00 19.33
C VAL A 468 -12.10 2.46 19.49
N TYR A 469 -13.26 2.83 18.96
CA TYR A 469 -13.81 4.19 19.13
C TYR A 469 -14.16 4.48 20.59
N ARG A 470 -14.90 3.58 21.26
CA ARG A 470 -15.39 3.80 22.63
C ARG A 470 -14.27 3.98 23.64
N PHE A 471 -13.18 3.22 23.49
CA PHE A 471 -12.04 3.23 24.41
C PHE A 471 -10.81 3.95 23.83
N GLU A 472 -10.97 4.69 22.73
CA GLU A 472 -9.94 5.53 22.10
C GLU A 472 -8.63 4.81 21.76
N LYS A 473 -8.71 3.54 21.32
CA LYS A 473 -7.53 2.68 21.07
C LYS A 473 -6.88 2.89 19.70
N PHE A 474 -7.02 4.08 19.10
CA PHE A 474 -6.59 4.36 17.71
C PHE A 474 -5.10 4.10 17.45
N ASN A 475 -4.24 4.34 18.44
CA ASN A 475 -2.80 4.08 18.35
C ASN A 475 -2.45 2.58 18.25
N LEU A 476 -3.36 1.70 18.68
CA LEU A 476 -3.16 0.24 18.66
C LEU A 476 -3.74 -0.42 17.41
N TYR A 477 -4.50 0.30 16.58
CA TYR A 477 -5.19 -0.27 15.43
C TYR A 477 -4.96 0.55 14.15
N ASN A 478 -5.27 -0.05 13.00
CA ASN A 478 -5.29 0.62 11.70
C ASN A 478 -6.50 1.54 11.49
N VAL A 479 -7.00 2.17 12.56
CA VAL A 479 -8.15 3.08 12.55
C VAL A 479 -7.64 4.49 12.81
N ASN A 480 -8.04 5.44 11.98
CA ASN A 480 -7.61 6.83 12.10
C ASN A 480 -8.29 7.51 13.30
N VAL A 481 -7.55 8.40 13.96
CA VAL A 481 -8.14 9.32 14.93
C VAL A 481 -9.09 10.25 14.16
N PRO A 482 -10.36 10.39 14.58
CA PRO A 482 -11.29 11.33 13.95
C PRO A 482 -10.74 12.74 13.95
N GLU A 483 -11.03 13.51 12.91
CA GLU A 483 -10.68 14.93 12.88
C GLU A 483 -11.44 15.68 13.97
N ILE A 484 -10.69 16.33 14.86
CA ILE A 484 -11.24 17.11 15.97
C ILE A 484 -11.20 18.58 15.54
N ALA A 485 -12.24 19.04 14.83
CA ALA A 485 -12.47 20.48 14.68
C ALA A 485 -12.66 21.10 16.08
N ALA A 486 -12.21 22.34 16.30
CA ALA A 486 -12.18 23.03 17.60
C ALA A 486 -13.51 22.93 18.39
N GLY A 487 -13.68 21.86 19.16
CA GLY A 487 -14.96 21.41 19.70
C GLY A 487 -14.84 20.17 20.58
N ASP A 488 -15.99 19.61 20.98
CA ASP A 488 -16.11 18.50 21.92
C ASP A 488 -15.57 17.17 21.33
N ARG A 489 -14.42 16.73 21.87
CA ARG A 489 -13.76 15.45 21.52
C ARG A 489 -14.71 14.26 21.61
N ASN A 490 -15.55 14.19 22.64
CA ASN A 490 -16.49 13.08 22.84
C ASN A 490 -17.50 13.01 21.68
N ARG A 491 -17.99 14.17 21.26
CA ARG A 491 -18.91 14.28 20.12
C ARG A 491 -18.26 13.88 18.80
N ALA A 492 -17.00 14.25 18.57
CA ALA A 492 -16.27 13.85 17.36
C ALA A 492 -16.08 12.33 17.29
N ILE A 493 -15.70 11.70 18.40
CA ILE A 493 -15.52 10.26 18.51
C ILE A 493 -16.86 9.52 18.35
N ASP A 494 -17.91 9.97 19.02
CA ASP A 494 -19.25 9.39 18.91
C ASP A 494 -19.80 9.50 17.48
N ARG A 495 -19.62 10.64 16.82
CA ARG A 495 -19.99 10.79 15.40
C ARG A 495 -19.21 9.84 14.49
N ALA A 496 -17.92 9.65 14.74
CA ALA A 496 -17.10 8.72 13.96
C ALA A 496 -17.51 7.25 14.21
N LEU A 497 -17.86 6.89 15.45
CA LEU A 497 -18.46 5.58 15.78
C LEU A 497 -19.77 5.37 15.02
N VAL A 498 -20.69 6.35 15.09
CA VAL A 498 -21.98 6.31 14.38
C VAL A 498 -21.79 6.09 12.88
N ASN A 499 -20.92 6.89 12.25
CA ASN A 499 -20.62 6.74 10.83
C ASN A 499 -20.04 5.36 10.51
N SER A 500 -19.11 4.87 11.34
CA SER A 500 -18.45 3.57 11.13
C SER A 500 -19.42 2.40 11.26
N ILE A 501 -20.36 2.43 12.21
CA ILE A 501 -21.37 1.39 12.36
C ILE A 501 -22.35 1.38 11.18
N LEU A 502 -22.74 2.55 10.68
CA LEU A 502 -23.54 2.64 9.46
C LEU A 502 -22.80 2.08 8.26
N GLN A 503 -21.50 2.38 8.13
CA GLN A 503 -20.64 1.80 7.11
C GLN A 503 -20.48 0.28 7.26
N CYS A 504 -20.46 -0.26 8.49
CA CYS A 504 -20.48 -1.71 8.71
C CYS A 504 -21.77 -2.35 8.16
N ASN A 505 -22.93 -1.72 8.35
CA ASN A 505 -24.19 -2.18 7.76
C ASN A 505 -24.16 -2.12 6.23
N MET A 506 -23.63 -1.02 5.67
CA MET A 506 -23.41 -0.87 4.22
C MET A 506 -22.45 -1.94 3.68
N LEU A 507 -21.39 -2.28 4.42
CA LEU A 507 -20.46 -3.36 4.05
C LEU A 507 -21.16 -4.73 4.03
N LEU A 508 -22.06 -5.02 4.95
CA LEU A 508 -22.85 -6.26 4.89
C LEU A 508 -23.70 -6.32 3.60
N GLN A 509 -24.27 -5.19 3.16
CA GLN A 509 -25.03 -5.14 1.90
C GLN A 509 -24.13 -5.24 0.67
N TYR A 510 -22.97 -4.58 0.69
CA TYR A 510 -21.95 -4.70 -0.35
C TYR A 510 -21.55 -6.17 -0.58
N LEU A 511 -21.29 -6.91 0.50
CA LEU A 511 -20.93 -8.33 0.42
C LEU A 511 -22.10 -9.24 -0.02
N LYS A 512 -23.35 -8.88 0.30
CA LYS A 512 -24.53 -9.58 -0.22
C LYS A 512 -24.66 -9.39 -1.73
N ILE A 513 -24.54 -8.16 -2.23
CA ILE A 513 -24.58 -7.84 -3.67
C ILE A 513 -23.49 -8.59 -4.43
N LEU A 514 -22.30 -8.70 -3.84
CA LEU A 514 -21.18 -9.46 -4.40
C LEU A 514 -21.30 -10.98 -4.28
N ASN A 515 -22.41 -11.48 -3.70
CA ASN A 515 -22.66 -12.91 -3.43
C ASN A 515 -21.57 -13.58 -2.56
N THR A 516 -20.88 -12.81 -1.73
CA THR A 516 -19.88 -13.32 -0.77
C THR A 516 -20.43 -13.42 0.64
N LEU A 517 -21.62 -12.88 0.91
CA LEU A 517 -22.31 -13.03 2.18
C LEU A 517 -23.70 -13.60 1.95
N LYS A 518 -24.02 -14.74 2.59
CA LYS A 518 -25.38 -15.30 2.54
C LYS A 518 -26.38 -14.38 3.25
N GLY A 519 -27.56 -14.23 2.65
CA GLY A 519 -28.74 -13.63 3.28
C GLY A 519 -29.21 -14.42 4.52
N GLY A 520 -29.99 -13.77 5.37
CA GLY A 520 -30.76 -14.44 6.43
C GLY A 520 -32.26 -14.30 6.16
N ASP A 521 -33.09 -14.94 6.97
CA ASP A 521 -34.55 -14.82 6.87
C ASP A 521 -34.98 -13.43 7.35
N SER A 522 -35.46 -12.59 6.42
CA SER A 522 -36.03 -11.28 6.77
C SER A 522 -37.44 -11.43 7.34
N MET A 523 -37.81 -10.60 8.32
CA MET A 523 -39.19 -10.55 8.79
C MET A 523 -40.08 -9.71 7.86
N ASP A 524 -41.40 -9.93 7.94
CA ASP A 524 -42.36 -8.99 7.36
C ASP A 524 -42.46 -7.74 8.25
N VAL A 525 -42.10 -6.59 7.69
CA VAL A 525 -42.03 -5.32 8.38
C VAL A 525 -43.38 -4.57 8.34
N SER A 526 -44.31 -4.98 7.46
CA SER A 526 -45.61 -4.33 7.28
C SER A 526 -46.50 -4.43 8.53
N SER A 527 -46.32 -5.49 9.32
CA SER A 527 -47.05 -5.70 10.58
C SER A 527 -46.54 -4.82 11.74
N LEU A 528 -45.41 -4.13 11.58
CA LEU A 528 -44.84 -3.27 12.63
C LEU A 528 -45.46 -1.87 12.59
N ASN A 529 -46.07 -1.49 13.71
CA ASN A 529 -46.58 -0.12 13.92
C ASN A 529 -45.42 0.83 14.26
N LEU A 530 -44.58 1.13 13.26
CA LEU A 530 -43.42 2.02 13.33
C LEU A 530 -43.53 3.14 12.29
N ALA A 531 -42.74 4.20 12.43
CA ALA A 531 -42.61 5.18 11.34
C ALA A 531 -41.91 4.54 10.11
N GLU A 532 -42.20 5.09 8.92
CA GLU A 532 -41.81 4.50 7.64
C GLU A 532 -40.29 4.37 7.46
N ASN A 533 -39.55 5.39 7.88
CA ASN A 533 -38.09 5.39 8.00
C ASN A 533 -37.51 4.15 8.71
N TYR A 534 -38.08 3.73 9.84
CA TYR A 534 -37.63 2.53 10.56
C TYR A 534 -37.95 1.28 9.74
N ARG A 535 -39.17 1.20 9.18
CA ARG A 535 -39.58 0.06 8.37
C ARG A 535 -38.70 -0.12 7.14
N ASN A 536 -38.44 0.95 6.41
CA ASN A 536 -37.63 0.94 5.20
C ASN A 536 -36.20 0.50 5.52
N TYR A 537 -35.62 1.00 6.62
CA TYR A 537 -34.28 0.58 7.04
C TYR A 537 -34.23 -0.90 7.43
N ILE A 538 -35.18 -1.38 8.23
CA ILE A 538 -35.26 -2.79 8.67
C ILE A 538 -35.41 -3.72 7.45
N ALA A 539 -36.30 -3.36 6.53
CA ALA A 539 -36.56 -4.13 5.31
C ALA A 539 -35.33 -4.19 4.41
N GLU A 540 -34.69 -3.05 4.09
CA GLU A 540 -33.51 -3.01 3.23
C GLU A 540 -32.31 -3.74 3.88
N MET A 541 -32.16 -3.65 5.20
CA MET A 541 -31.12 -4.39 5.90
C MET A 541 -31.39 -5.90 5.93
N GLY A 542 -32.65 -6.31 5.76
CA GLY A 542 -33.10 -7.70 5.80
C GLY A 542 -33.00 -8.28 7.21
N TYR A 543 -33.41 -7.51 8.21
CA TYR A 543 -33.37 -7.94 9.61
C TYR A 543 -34.48 -8.95 9.92
N ASP A 544 -34.13 -9.95 10.73
CA ASP A 544 -35.10 -10.87 11.35
C ASP A 544 -35.72 -10.23 12.60
N GLU A 545 -36.63 -10.95 13.27
CA GLU A 545 -37.31 -10.44 14.48
C GLU A 545 -36.35 -10.12 15.64
N GLN A 546 -35.31 -10.94 15.85
CA GLN A 546 -34.35 -10.75 16.95
C GLN A 546 -33.41 -9.58 16.65
N GLN A 547 -32.95 -9.47 15.41
CA GLN A 547 -32.14 -8.35 14.93
C GLN A 547 -32.94 -7.04 15.01
N THR A 548 -34.22 -7.08 14.63
CA THR A 548 -35.13 -5.93 14.71
C THR A 548 -35.38 -5.50 16.16
N ALA A 549 -35.58 -6.44 17.09
CA ALA A 549 -35.69 -6.11 18.51
C ALA A 549 -34.44 -5.37 19.02
N MET A 550 -33.24 -5.84 18.66
CA MET A 550 -31.98 -5.21 19.05
C MET A 550 -31.78 -3.84 18.40
N PHE A 551 -32.11 -3.73 17.11
CA PHE A 551 -32.08 -2.47 16.40
C PHE A 551 -33.00 -1.41 17.05
N LEU A 552 -34.25 -1.76 17.34
CA LEU A 552 -35.19 -0.83 17.97
C LEU A 552 -34.75 -0.45 19.40
N LEU A 553 -34.19 -1.38 20.17
CA LEU A 553 -33.59 -1.07 21.47
C LEU A 553 -32.44 -0.05 21.31
N GLY A 554 -31.62 -0.20 20.28
CA GLY A 554 -30.60 0.78 19.90
C GLY A 554 -31.16 2.17 19.60
N CYS A 555 -32.27 2.25 18.85
CA CYS A 555 -32.93 3.52 18.57
C CYS A 555 -33.41 4.22 19.86
N LEU A 556 -33.98 3.46 20.80
CA LEU A 556 -34.41 3.98 22.11
C LEU A 556 -33.22 4.46 22.96
N ILE A 557 -32.08 3.76 22.90
CA ILE A 557 -30.83 4.19 23.54
C ILE A 557 -30.37 5.53 22.97
N SER A 558 -30.49 5.73 21.65
CA SER A 558 -30.16 7.01 21.01
C SER A 558 -31.05 8.15 21.50
N GLU A 559 -32.35 7.93 21.71
CA GLU A 559 -33.26 8.93 22.27
C GLU A 559 -32.87 9.33 23.70
N VAL A 560 -32.55 8.36 24.55
CA VAL A 560 -32.02 8.63 25.91
C VAL A 560 -30.69 9.37 25.84
N ALA A 561 -29.79 8.99 24.94
CA ALA A 561 -28.50 9.65 24.76
C ALA A 561 -28.65 11.10 24.30
N ASN A 562 -29.61 11.38 23.42
CA ASN A 562 -29.93 12.72 22.95
C ASN A 562 -30.52 13.58 24.08
N ALA A 563 -31.41 13.03 24.90
CA ALA A 563 -31.92 13.72 26.09
C ALA A 563 -30.80 14.04 27.09
N GLN A 564 -29.91 13.08 27.37
CA GLN A 564 -28.72 13.30 28.21
C GLN A 564 -27.83 14.42 27.69
N TYR A 565 -27.59 14.45 26.38
CA TYR A 565 -26.79 15.51 25.76
C TYR A 565 -27.45 16.88 25.88
N ASN A 566 -28.76 16.97 25.67
CA ASN A 566 -29.52 18.21 25.82
C ASN A 566 -29.53 18.71 27.28
N ASP A 567 -29.44 17.79 28.24
CA ASP A 567 -29.28 18.09 29.67
C ASP A 567 -27.81 18.40 30.08
N GLY A 568 -26.91 18.58 29.10
CA GLY A 568 -25.52 18.99 29.32
C GLY A 568 -24.51 17.84 29.52
N HIS A 569 -24.93 16.58 29.44
CA HIS A 569 -24.04 15.42 29.57
C HIS A 569 -23.43 15.03 28.21
N THR A 570 -22.30 15.65 27.87
CA THR A 570 -21.55 15.37 26.62
C THR A 570 -21.06 13.92 26.50
N SER A 571 -20.83 13.24 27.62
CA SER A 571 -20.37 11.84 27.67
C SER A 571 -21.48 10.79 27.41
N LYS A 572 -22.76 11.20 27.39
CA LYS A 572 -23.93 10.33 27.20
C LYS A 572 -23.87 9.03 28.05
N PRO A 573 -24.05 9.11 29.38
CA PRO A 573 -23.88 7.98 30.30
C PRO A 573 -24.66 6.70 29.97
N VAL A 574 -25.73 6.77 29.17
CA VAL A 574 -26.45 5.58 28.70
C VAL A 574 -25.55 4.64 27.87
N LEU A 575 -24.53 5.16 27.19
CA LEU A 575 -23.58 4.37 26.41
C LEU A 575 -22.63 3.53 27.27
N ASP A 576 -22.45 3.89 28.55
CA ASP A 576 -21.68 3.10 29.52
C ASP A 576 -22.42 1.85 29.99
N LYS A 577 -23.73 1.75 29.71
CA LYS A 577 -24.53 0.56 29.99
C LYS A 577 -24.30 -0.54 28.96
N LEU A 578 -23.72 -0.23 27.81
CA LEU A 578 -23.39 -1.20 26.78
C LEU A 578 -22.06 -1.90 27.08
N THR A 579 -22.05 -3.23 26.91
CA THR A 579 -20.82 -4.02 27.02
C THR A 579 -20.26 -4.30 25.62
N TYR A 580 -19.23 -3.56 25.21
CA TYR A 580 -18.60 -3.64 23.88
C TYR A 580 -17.77 -4.93 23.63
N GLN A 581 -17.94 -5.95 24.48
CA GLN A 581 -17.37 -7.28 24.31
C GLN A 581 -18.44 -8.34 23.98
N GLY A 582 -19.70 -8.05 24.31
CA GLY A 582 -20.84 -8.96 24.18
C GLY A 582 -21.90 -8.75 25.28
N ILE A 583 -23.18 -8.86 24.92
CA ILE A 583 -24.34 -8.76 25.83
C ILE A 583 -25.15 -10.07 25.73
N ASN A 584 -25.19 -10.84 26.80
CA ASN A 584 -26.04 -12.03 26.88
C ASN A 584 -27.52 -11.69 27.16
N THR A 585 -28.40 -12.67 27.04
CA THR A 585 -29.86 -12.51 27.20
C THR A 585 -30.27 -11.96 28.57
N ASN A 586 -29.62 -12.38 29.66
CA ASN A 586 -29.92 -11.86 31.00
C ASN A 586 -29.58 -10.36 31.13
N LYS A 587 -28.42 -9.95 30.59
CA LYS A 587 -28.04 -8.53 30.55
C LYS A 587 -28.95 -7.74 29.62
N LEU A 588 -29.41 -8.34 28.52
CA LEU A 588 -30.31 -7.70 27.58
C LEU A 588 -31.68 -7.37 28.21
N ILE A 589 -32.24 -8.30 28.99
CA ILE A 589 -33.50 -8.06 29.73
C ILE A 589 -33.31 -6.89 30.71
N ARG A 590 -32.21 -6.89 31.47
CA ARG A 590 -31.90 -5.80 32.41
C ARG A 590 -31.71 -4.45 31.70
N LEU A 591 -30.96 -4.44 30.60
CA LEU A 591 -30.76 -3.23 29.79
C LEU A 591 -32.09 -2.69 29.28
N THR A 592 -33.00 -3.54 28.83
CA THR A 592 -34.33 -3.14 28.37
C THR A 592 -35.12 -2.42 29.47
N THR A 593 -35.11 -2.97 30.70
CA THR A 593 -35.74 -2.33 31.86
C THR A 593 -35.06 -1.00 32.21
N GLU A 594 -33.73 -0.93 32.20
CA GLU A 594 -33.00 0.31 32.47
C GLU A 594 -33.34 1.41 31.44
N ILE A 595 -33.44 1.07 30.15
CA ILE A 595 -33.81 2.03 29.10
C ILE A 595 -35.23 2.52 29.28
N PHE A 596 -36.19 1.65 29.63
CA PHE A 596 -37.56 2.06 29.92
C PHE A 596 -37.62 3.09 31.06
N GLU A 597 -36.90 2.83 32.16
CA GLU A 597 -36.84 3.77 33.29
C GLU A 597 -36.15 5.08 32.93
N LYS A 598 -35.13 5.05 32.05
CA LYS A 598 -34.50 6.28 31.54
C LYS A 598 -35.44 7.10 30.64
N LEU A 599 -36.24 6.45 29.78
CA LEU A 599 -37.25 7.15 28.97
C LEU A 599 -38.26 7.89 29.85
N LYS A 600 -38.67 7.31 30.98
CA LYS A 600 -39.50 7.97 31.99
C LYS A 600 -38.77 9.11 32.68
N GLN A 601 -37.54 8.88 33.14
CA GLN A 601 -36.73 9.86 33.86
C GLN A 601 -36.58 11.16 33.07
N TYR A 602 -36.29 11.06 31.76
CA TYR A 602 -36.15 12.22 30.88
C TYR A 602 -37.48 12.69 30.27
N LYS A 603 -38.63 12.13 30.69
CA LYS A 603 -39.98 12.49 30.21
C LYS A 603 -40.16 12.38 28.68
N ILE A 604 -39.46 11.44 28.06
CA ILE A 604 -39.53 11.19 26.60
C ILE A 604 -40.24 9.88 26.25
N LEU A 605 -40.75 9.13 27.24
CA LEU A 605 -41.47 7.88 27.00
C LEU A 605 -42.72 8.07 26.12
N GLN A 606 -43.48 9.14 26.31
CA GLN A 606 -44.71 9.41 25.55
C GLN A 606 -44.49 9.51 24.02
N TYR A 607 -43.28 9.87 23.59
CA TYR A 607 -42.91 9.95 22.17
C TYR A 607 -42.36 8.61 21.63
N ASN A 608 -41.97 7.71 22.52
CA ASN A 608 -41.23 6.49 22.22
C ASN A 608 -41.99 5.21 22.56
N GLU A 609 -43.20 5.32 23.11
CA GLU A 609 -44.01 4.20 23.59
C GLU A 609 -44.30 3.18 22.47
N GLY A 610 -44.65 3.65 21.26
CA GLY A 610 -44.89 2.77 20.12
C GLY A 610 -43.65 1.96 19.73
N VAL A 611 -42.48 2.62 19.66
CA VAL A 611 -41.20 1.95 19.36
C VAL A 611 -40.82 0.97 20.46
N PHE A 612 -40.99 1.36 21.74
CA PHE A 612 -40.75 0.48 22.88
C PHE A 612 -41.66 -0.74 22.87
N ALA A 613 -42.96 -0.57 22.59
CA ALA A 613 -43.92 -1.66 22.53
C ALA A 613 -43.57 -2.68 21.44
N GLN A 614 -43.22 -2.22 20.23
CA GLN A 614 -42.79 -3.09 19.12
C GLN A 614 -41.50 -3.84 19.47
N MET A 615 -40.50 -3.13 20.00
CA MET A 615 -39.24 -3.72 20.46
C MET A 615 -39.48 -4.80 21.53
N LYS A 616 -40.26 -4.48 22.56
CA LYS A 616 -40.55 -5.38 23.67
C LYS A 616 -41.36 -6.59 23.24
N GLY A 617 -42.34 -6.41 22.36
CA GLY A 617 -43.13 -7.50 21.80
C GLY A 617 -42.28 -8.49 21.01
N LEU A 618 -41.36 -8.00 20.16
CA LEU A 618 -40.43 -8.85 19.42
C LEU A 618 -39.45 -9.57 20.35
N LEU A 619 -38.92 -8.87 21.36
CA LEU A 619 -38.03 -9.45 22.35
C LEU A 619 -38.70 -10.58 23.13
N ASP A 620 -39.89 -10.35 23.68
CA ASP A 620 -40.60 -11.32 24.52
C ASP A 620 -41.06 -12.54 23.73
N LYS A 621 -41.48 -12.34 22.48
CA LYS A 621 -41.79 -13.44 21.56
C LYS A 621 -40.60 -14.36 21.33
N ASN A 622 -39.37 -13.82 21.31
CA ASN A 622 -38.18 -14.55 20.87
C ASN A 622 -37.20 -14.94 21.99
N ILE A 623 -37.29 -14.35 23.19
CA ILE A 623 -36.26 -14.48 24.24
C ILE A 623 -36.02 -15.93 24.68
N GLY A 624 -37.05 -16.78 24.67
CA GLY A 624 -36.95 -18.21 25.01
C GLY A 624 -36.25 -19.06 23.94
N ARG A 625 -36.06 -18.54 22.72
CA ARG A 625 -35.38 -19.20 21.60
C ARG A 625 -34.36 -18.24 20.94
N TRP A 626 -33.62 -17.51 21.77
CA TRP A 626 -32.65 -16.52 21.32
C TRP A 626 -31.50 -17.19 20.54
N LYS A 627 -31.23 -16.70 19.34
CA LYS A 627 -30.24 -17.25 18.39
C LYS A 627 -29.04 -16.32 18.19
N LEU A 628 -29.23 -15.00 18.37
CA LEU A 628 -28.13 -14.04 18.24
C LEU A 628 -27.07 -14.30 19.32
N THR A 629 -25.81 -14.30 18.91
CA THR A 629 -24.67 -14.34 19.81
C THR A 629 -24.56 -13.05 20.63
N ASP A 630 -23.82 -13.11 21.74
CA ASP A 630 -23.60 -11.95 22.61
C ASP A 630 -23.07 -10.73 21.85
N ARG A 631 -22.22 -10.93 20.84
CA ARG A 631 -21.68 -9.84 20.01
C ARG A 631 -22.64 -9.37 18.93
N GLU A 632 -23.44 -10.27 18.36
CA GLU A 632 -24.54 -9.87 17.45
C GLU A 632 -25.54 -8.96 18.16
N ASN A 633 -25.90 -9.26 19.42
CA ASN A 633 -26.76 -8.38 20.22
C ASN A 633 -26.18 -6.95 20.29
N VAL A 634 -24.88 -6.83 20.59
CA VAL A 634 -24.20 -5.53 20.65
C VAL A 634 -24.22 -4.83 19.30
N PHE A 635 -23.89 -5.54 18.22
CA PHE A 635 -23.83 -4.96 16.88
C PHE A 635 -25.17 -4.39 16.45
N TYR A 636 -26.27 -5.16 16.58
CA TYR A 636 -27.59 -4.69 16.15
C TYR A 636 -28.12 -3.55 17.03
N ILE A 637 -27.81 -3.54 18.33
CA ILE A 637 -28.06 -2.39 19.21
C ILE A 637 -27.30 -1.16 18.72
N LEU A 638 -26.01 -1.29 18.39
CA LEU A 638 -25.22 -0.19 17.87
C LEU A 638 -25.71 0.28 16.50
N SER A 639 -26.20 -0.63 15.64
CA SER A 639 -26.83 -0.28 14.36
C SER A 639 -28.05 0.61 14.55
N GLY A 640 -28.91 0.30 15.53
CA GLY A 640 -30.05 1.12 15.90
C GLY A 640 -29.67 2.48 16.47
N TYR A 641 -28.69 2.48 17.37
CA TYR A 641 -28.14 3.71 17.96
C TYR A 641 -27.58 4.64 16.88
N ALA A 642 -26.78 4.08 15.96
CA ALA A 642 -26.13 4.83 14.89
C ALA A 642 -27.14 5.39 13.89
N PHE A 643 -28.11 4.57 13.45
CA PHE A 643 -29.19 5.01 12.56
C PHE A 643 -29.95 6.21 13.12
N ASN A 644 -30.45 6.10 14.36
CA ASN A 644 -31.28 7.15 14.92
C ASN A 644 -30.46 8.41 15.26
N THR A 645 -29.24 8.24 15.78
CA THR A 645 -28.34 9.36 16.08
C THR A 645 -27.94 10.12 14.83
N TYR A 646 -27.61 9.43 13.74
CA TYR A 646 -27.25 10.08 12.48
C TYR A 646 -28.40 10.93 11.94
N ARG A 647 -29.63 10.40 11.94
CA ARG A 647 -30.83 11.13 11.51
C ARG A 647 -31.11 12.39 12.33
N VAL A 648 -30.93 12.32 13.65
CA VAL A 648 -31.07 13.50 14.52
C VAL A 648 -30.00 14.54 14.22
N LEU A 649 -28.77 14.12 13.93
CA LEU A 649 -27.68 15.04 13.58
C LEU A 649 -27.92 15.73 12.23
N THR A 650 -28.35 15.00 11.19
CA THR A 650 -28.60 15.58 9.86
C THR A 650 -29.83 16.48 9.83
N SER A 651 -30.92 16.09 10.51
CA SER A 651 -32.12 16.95 10.59
C SER A 651 -31.86 18.30 11.29
N LYS A 652 -30.95 18.36 12.26
CA LYS A 652 -30.55 19.61 12.93
C LYS A 652 -29.65 20.49 12.04
N THR A 653 -28.87 19.88 11.16
CA THR A 653 -28.03 20.62 10.20
C THR A 653 -28.87 21.29 9.14
N ASN A 654 -29.81 20.56 8.53
CA ASN A 654 -30.69 21.11 7.49
C ASN A 654 -31.53 22.29 8.00
N LYS A 655 -32.06 22.22 9.23
CA LYS A 655 -32.78 23.34 9.86
C LYS A 655 -31.91 24.59 10.05
N LYS A 656 -30.62 24.43 10.34
CA LYS A 656 -29.70 25.56 10.51
C LYS A 656 -29.32 26.20 9.17
N GLU A 657 -29.25 25.42 8.10
CA GLU A 657 -28.99 25.92 6.74
C GLU A 657 -30.23 26.67 6.20
N GLU A 658 -31.44 26.14 6.41
CA GLU A 658 -32.70 26.83 6.10
C GLU A 658 -32.85 28.16 6.86
N ASP A 659 -32.54 28.20 8.16
CA ASP A 659 -32.58 29.42 9.00
C ASP A 659 -31.51 30.49 8.59
N LEU A 660 -30.46 30.08 7.87
CA LEU A 660 -29.40 30.97 7.37
C LEU A 660 -29.74 31.52 5.98
N ASP A 661 -30.36 30.72 5.12
CA ASP A 661 -30.83 31.13 3.79
C ASP A 661 -32.08 32.03 3.87
N GLU A 662 -32.94 31.90 4.89
CA GLU A 662 -34.05 32.83 5.14
C GLU A 662 -33.61 34.20 5.72
N LYS A 663 -32.32 34.36 6.06
CA LYS A 663 -31.75 35.60 6.62
C LYS A 663 -30.83 36.36 5.66
N GLN A 664 -30.67 35.89 4.42
CA GLN A 664 -30.07 36.63 3.30
C GLN A 664 -31.16 37.12 2.36
#